data_AF-A0AAV9NHC8-F1
#
_entry.id   AF-A0AAV9NHC8-F1
#
_cell.length_a   1.000
_cell.length_b   1.000
_cell.length_c   1.000
_cell.angle_alpha   90.00
_cell.angle_beta   90.00
_cell.angle_gamma   90.00
#
_symmetry.space_group_name_H-M   'P 1'
#
loop_
_entity.id
_entity.type
_entity.pdbx_description
1 polymer ?
#
loop_
_entity_poly.entity_id
_entity_poly.type
_entity_poly.pdbx_seq_one_letter_code
_entity_poly.pdbx_strand_id
1 'polypeptide(L)'
;MVLEPLSAFSVACNVLQIIEVGTRVLKTAAEYRSAADGATAEHAELRNIAQSLLILNADLQATVAASNSTQTKIQDKAEAVLISANDQCLKLSTEFIKLLDRLKVDGTKHAMLEALRLSVRSLWYKDRLDSINKSLSQARDNLNLSFLIYMNSRQATSAGQSEITRSTTEVQTKILEAVSVASNTIQDDIQLLADKLEYLSIDSFHENASQFLSAHQVALNDLAASLNTIMLQQYDLQSLSAQRQTLIAQQKIIDSLHFPLMNDRRDHVQIAHQDTCEWIFAKQRGPSPHTWSNFPTWLSSENETASIYWVHGKPGSGKSTLMRWLDQNLTDTQLGAGADNGSMLRARHFFWNSGTTLQKSLAGFLRSICAQMFEQAPEHIPEVVQTKRWTTALLVGYDSSSMEWTEMELIDTLKSVISTASKSAKILLLIDGLDEIDDGREGNLERLIDLLLALAKHPMVKICVSSRPWNIFRDIFGACAQLRLEDFTQKDIVHYVQERLQSHPRFQFIIRRDSEGATQLVQDISRKSSGVFLWVRLVVEELRAGLRDGDNIVRLSRKLDVIPADLNEYFQRMMNSIPSNHRREASMILQIALYEETDFGTLHPLYLMDLSFTDETQAAFAIENTYDFSKLDLNDSEEVQYRLASTARRLNSRCMGLVECRYEVFNQGFDLWDDFHQEKSQFELASFAMRKNAQMELLETMDHQSAFGGSNIHRAFCFYVEFLHRSCRDFLLSPESQKLLHHYTGGRFDARTFVRSARLVEIKALGVKGPAGMFAASLASYVLSTISLPEFRALDSSATVAGLLQPFIESIVQHNEFDIVAWYISTSLNTWHVEKSSFLTLAIDFQLTSYIRAHLTRSAIEKKKGRPILDYVLRPRFMGRTSDLGIGNVWPDMEILQSVLSQGGDPNQPHNHSTVWTQFLFFVMEWSNLIQTESNLGRVRMRDAYFTALSLLIANGAASHLPSPRLLDLVRNRVQGHVEHASHALDGSEVVGYWNTWIEPVSDKLIWSRLITMLESSNVDEYPVHDILELFRPVFGDGTDTLRAQLLSRA
;
A
#
# COMPACT_ATOMS: atom_id res chain seq x y z
N MET A 1 5.52 -3.92 -36.56
CA MET A 1 6.97 -3.65 -36.50
C MET A 1 7.11 -2.37 -35.70
N VAL A 2 7.46 -2.49 -34.41
CA VAL A 2 7.40 -1.42 -33.41
C VAL A 2 8.60 -0.49 -33.62
N LEU A 3 8.41 0.83 -33.61
CA LEU A 3 9.51 1.76 -33.70
C LEU A 3 10.36 1.68 -32.42
N GLU A 4 11.66 1.37 -32.55
CA GLU A 4 12.56 1.26 -31.41
C GLU A 4 12.78 2.65 -30.73
N PRO A 5 12.72 2.73 -29.39
CA PRO A 5 12.99 3.96 -28.64
C PRO A 5 14.35 4.60 -28.95
N LEU A 6 15.33 3.78 -29.34
CA LEU A 6 16.67 4.22 -29.75
C LEU A 6 16.68 4.92 -31.12
N SER A 7 15.80 4.54 -32.04
CA SER A 7 15.61 5.25 -33.31
C SER A 7 14.98 6.61 -33.06
N ALA A 8 13.99 6.68 -32.16
CA ALA A 8 13.38 7.93 -31.73
C ALA A 8 14.35 8.83 -30.94
N PHE A 9 15.20 8.25 -30.08
CA PHE A 9 16.26 8.95 -29.35
C PHE A 9 17.37 9.46 -30.28
N SER A 10 17.82 8.65 -31.25
CA SER A 10 18.80 9.06 -32.26
C SER A 10 18.26 10.19 -33.14
N VAL A 11 16.98 10.12 -33.53
CA VAL A 11 16.31 11.18 -34.30
C VAL A 11 16.12 12.45 -33.46
N ALA A 12 15.71 12.34 -32.18
CA ALA A 12 15.57 13.48 -31.28
C ALA A 12 16.92 14.15 -30.94
N CYS A 13 17.97 13.37 -30.72
CA CYS A 13 19.33 13.87 -30.51
C CYS A 13 19.88 14.54 -31.77
N ASN A 14 19.61 14.00 -32.96
CA ASN A 14 19.97 14.65 -34.22
C ASN A 14 19.19 15.96 -34.42
N VAL A 15 17.89 15.99 -34.11
CA VAL A 15 17.07 17.22 -34.18
C VAL A 15 17.56 18.27 -33.17
N LEU A 16 17.94 17.88 -31.96
CA LEU A 16 18.50 18.77 -30.94
C LEU A 16 19.88 19.30 -31.32
N GLN A 17 20.76 18.45 -31.87
CA GLN A 17 22.05 18.87 -32.44
C GLN A 17 21.87 19.85 -33.60
N ILE A 18 20.87 19.61 -34.46
CA ILE A 18 20.60 20.49 -35.61
C ILE A 18 19.97 21.81 -35.16
N ILE A 19 19.13 21.83 -34.12
CA ILE A 19 18.64 23.07 -33.50
C ILE A 19 19.80 23.83 -32.85
N GLU A 20 20.72 23.14 -32.17
CA GLU A 20 21.91 23.76 -31.58
C GLU A 20 22.82 24.37 -32.67
N VAL A 21 23.04 23.65 -33.77
CA VAL A 21 23.75 24.16 -34.96
C VAL A 21 23.00 25.33 -35.60
N GLY A 22 21.67 25.29 -35.70
CA GLY A 22 20.83 26.37 -36.22
C GLY A 22 20.87 27.63 -35.35
N THR A 23 20.95 27.46 -34.03
CA THR A 23 21.10 28.58 -33.07
C THR A 23 22.51 29.18 -33.18
N ARG A 24 23.53 28.33 -33.37
CA ARG A 24 24.93 28.72 -33.59
C ARG A 24 25.07 29.48 -34.91
N VAL A 25 24.44 29.01 -35.98
CA VAL A 25 24.31 29.66 -37.29
C VAL A 25 23.65 31.03 -37.21
N LEU A 26 22.53 31.17 -36.48
CA LEU A 26 21.83 32.44 -36.33
C LEU A 26 22.67 33.46 -35.54
N LYS A 27 23.45 32.98 -34.58
CA LYS A 27 24.42 33.77 -33.82
C LYS A 27 25.60 34.19 -34.70
N THR A 28 26.14 33.29 -35.51
CA THR A 28 27.20 33.56 -36.49
C THR A 28 26.73 34.52 -37.59
N ALA A 29 25.50 34.40 -38.08
CA ALA A 29 24.89 35.34 -39.03
C ALA A 29 24.66 36.74 -38.42
N ALA A 30 24.35 36.80 -37.11
CA ALA A 30 24.27 38.06 -36.37
C ALA A 30 25.67 38.67 -36.09
N GLU A 31 26.71 37.85 -35.99
CA GLU A 31 28.11 38.27 -35.81
C GLU A 31 28.77 38.69 -37.14
N TYR A 32 28.48 38.04 -38.26
CA TYR A 32 28.90 38.44 -39.62
C TYR A 32 28.32 39.77 -40.08
N ARG A 33 27.28 40.28 -39.40
CA ARG A 33 26.83 41.68 -39.50
C ARG A 33 27.97 42.69 -39.25
N SER A 34 29.06 42.28 -38.60
CA SER A 34 30.21 43.13 -38.27
C SER A 34 31.40 43.01 -39.22
N ALA A 35 31.39 42.06 -40.17
CA ALA A 35 32.48 41.84 -41.12
C ALA A 35 32.00 42.06 -42.56
N ALA A 36 32.46 43.15 -43.17
CA ALA A 36 32.20 43.44 -44.57
C ALA A 36 33.16 42.63 -45.46
N ASP A 37 32.81 41.40 -45.79
CA ASP A 37 33.22 40.80 -47.08
C ASP A 37 32.37 39.58 -47.43
N GLY A 38 31.97 39.51 -48.70
CA GLY A 38 31.03 38.53 -49.19
C GLY A 38 31.66 37.15 -49.43
N ALA A 39 30.99 36.10 -48.96
CA ALA A 39 31.25 34.74 -49.36
C ALA A 39 29.93 34.00 -49.64
N THR A 40 29.75 33.54 -50.88
CA THR A 40 28.56 32.82 -51.37
C THR A 40 28.55 31.33 -51.00
N ALA A 41 29.60 30.80 -50.37
CA ALA A 41 29.73 29.38 -50.01
C ALA A 41 28.90 28.99 -48.77
N GLU A 42 28.84 29.85 -47.75
CA GLU A 42 28.12 29.56 -46.49
C GLU A 42 26.59 29.61 -46.68
N HIS A 43 26.07 30.38 -47.65
CA HIS A 43 24.64 30.38 -47.99
C HIS A 43 24.13 29.04 -48.56
N ALA A 44 24.99 28.29 -49.26
CA ALA A 44 24.65 26.96 -49.77
C ALA A 44 24.60 25.92 -48.64
N GLU A 45 25.51 26.05 -47.67
CA GLU A 45 25.57 25.19 -46.49
C GLU A 45 24.35 25.37 -45.58
N LEU A 46 23.93 26.62 -45.34
CA LEU A 46 22.71 26.94 -44.59
C LEU A 46 21.42 26.43 -45.25
N ARG A 47 21.38 26.45 -46.58
CA ARG A 47 20.26 25.87 -47.36
C ARG A 47 20.24 24.35 -47.24
N ASN A 48 21.39 23.70 -47.37
CA ASN A 48 21.50 22.24 -47.26
C ASN A 48 21.07 21.75 -45.88
N ILE A 49 21.48 22.45 -44.81
CA ILE A 49 21.10 22.12 -43.43
C ILE A 49 19.58 22.26 -43.24
N ALA A 50 18.96 23.33 -43.77
CA ALA A 50 17.52 23.54 -43.66
C ALA A 50 16.70 22.52 -44.49
N GLN A 51 17.22 22.09 -45.66
CA GLN A 51 16.60 21.04 -46.48
C GLN A 51 16.68 19.67 -45.81
N SER A 52 17.81 19.32 -45.18
CA SER A 52 17.93 18.09 -44.38
C SER A 52 16.95 18.05 -43.21
N LEU A 53 16.70 19.19 -42.57
CA LEU A 53 15.67 19.37 -41.53
C LEU A 53 14.25 19.08 -42.04
N LEU A 54 13.95 19.47 -43.28
CA LEU A 54 12.63 19.29 -43.89
C LEU A 54 12.39 17.81 -44.25
N ILE A 55 13.44 17.09 -44.65
CA ILE A 55 13.40 15.65 -44.94
C ILE A 55 13.20 14.85 -43.65
N LEU A 56 13.98 15.14 -42.60
CA LEU A 56 13.90 14.44 -41.31
C LEU A 56 12.54 14.63 -40.60
N ASN A 57 11.95 15.83 -40.68
CA ASN A 57 10.62 16.08 -40.11
C ASN A 57 9.50 15.38 -40.88
N ALA A 58 9.65 15.20 -42.19
CA ALA A 58 8.72 14.44 -43.03
C ALA A 58 8.80 12.93 -42.76
N ASP A 59 10.01 12.40 -42.53
CA ASP A 59 10.22 11.01 -42.12
C ASP A 59 9.62 10.73 -40.74
N LEU A 60 9.75 11.65 -39.77
CA LEU A 60 9.09 11.54 -38.46
C LEU A 60 7.55 11.48 -38.61
N GLN A 61 6.97 12.32 -39.47
CA GLN A 61 5.53 12.33 -39.77
C GLN A 61 5.05 11.03 -40.40
N ALA A 62 5.81 10.47 -41.34
CA ALA A 62 5.50 9.19 -41.98
C ALA A 62 5.58 8.01 -40.99
N THR A 63 6.53 8.09 -40.06
CA THR A 63 6.76 7.06 -39.04
C THR A 63 5.66 7.03 -37.97
N VAL A 64 5.18 8.20 -37.56
CA VAL A 64 4.05 8.32 -36.63
C VAL A 64 2.74 7.87 -37.29
N ALA A 65 2.49 8.24 -38.55
CA ALA A 65 1.29 7.82 -39.30
C ALA A 65 1.17 6.30 -39.50
N ALA A 66 2.29 5.57 -39.51
CA ALA A 66 2.33 4.12 -39.67
C ALA A 66 1.95 3.32 -38.40
N SER A 67 1.75 3.99 -37.26
CA SER A 67 1.50 3.37 -35.94
C SER A 67 0.00 3.21 -35.58
N ASN A 68 -0.91 3.56 -36.50
CA ASN A 68 -2.36 3.67 -36.28
C ASN A 68 -3.15 2.34 -36.20
N SER A 69 -2.59 1.27 -35.65
CA SER A 69 -3.36 0.05 -35.33
C SER A 69 -3.22 -0.28 -33.87
N THR A 70 -4.31 -0.11 -33.11
CA THR A 70 -4.53 -0.29 -31.66
C THR A 70 -4.01 0.85 -30.76
N GLN A 71 -4.92 1.74 -30.33
CA GLN A 71 -4.61 2.80 -29.36
C GLN A 71 -5.80 3.08 -28.40
N THR A 72 -5.45 3.40 -27.14
CA THR A 72 -6.33 3.83 -26.03
C THR A 72 -6.30 5.36 -25.85
N LYS A 73 -7.35 5.93 -25.24
CA LYS A 73 -7.65 7.39 -25.19
C LYS A 73 -6.63 8.32 -24.51
N ILE A 74 -5.64 7.80 -23.76
CA ILE A 74 -4.59 8.62 -23.12
C ILE A 74 -3.42 8.88 -24.09
N GLN A 75 -3.23 7.97 -25.04
CA GLN A 75 -2.21 8.00 -26.09
C GLN A 75 -2.41 9.16 -27.08
N ASP A 76 -3.68 9.52 -27.34
CA ASP A 76 -4.07 10.61 -28.24
C ASP A 76 -3.51 11.99 -27.84
N LYS A 77 -3.30 12.26 -26.54
CA LYS A 77 -2.89 13.61 -26.08
C LYS A 77 -1.38 13.85 -26.20
N ALA A 78 -0.56 12.88 -25.80
CA ALA A 78 0.90 13.02 -25.86
C ALA A 78 1.42 12.92 -27.29
N GLU A 79 0.83 12.04 -28.11
CA GLU A 79 1.14 11.89 -29.53
C GLU A 79 0.67 13.11 -30.33
N ALA A 80 -0.52 13.65 -30.05
CA ALA A 80 -0.98 14.91 -30.66
C ALA A 80 -0.08 16.11 -30.30
N VAL A 81 0.45 16.17 -29.08
CA VAL A 81 1.39 17.23 -28.66
C VAL A 81 2.74 17.09 -29.36
N LEU A 82 3.25 15.86 -29.53
CA LEU A 82 4.49 15.59 -30.26
C LEU A 82 4.36 15.90 -31.76
N ILE A 83 3.25 15.48 -32.39
CA ILE A 83 2.92 15.81 -33.78
C ILE A 83 2.76 17.33 -33.94
N SER A 84 2.07 18.00 -33.01
CA SER A 84 1.90 19.46 -33.03
C SER A 84 3.24 20.21 -32.89
N ALA A 85 4.16 19.71 -32.07
CA ALA A 85 5.50 20.30 -31.93
C ALA A 85 6.35 20.09 -33.20
N ASN A 86 6.27 18.91 -33.82
CA ASN A 86 6.93 18.63 -35.10
C ASN A 86 6.38 19.50 -36.24
N ASP A 87 5.06 19.69 -36.30
CA ASP A 87 4.39 20.56 -37.28
C ASP A 87 4.82 22.03 -37.17
N GLN A 88 5.05 22.51 -35.93
CA GLN A 88 5.58 23.84 -35.68
C GLN A 88 7.03 23.98 -36.16
N CYS A 89 7.88 22.98 -35.92
CA CYS A 89 9.26 22.96 -36.44
C CYS A 89 9.29 22.92 -37.97
N LEU A 90 8.45 22.08 -38.62
CA LEU A 90 8.35 22.00 -40.08
C LEU A 90 7.93 23.34 -40.71
N LYS A 91 6.95 24.04 -40.10
CA LYS A 91 6.52 25.38 -40.54
C LYS A 91 7.64 26.41 -40.44
N LEU A 92 8.35 26.44 -39.31
CA LEU A 92 9.45 27.39 -39.08
C LEU A 92 10.64 27.13 -40.03
N SER A 93 11.02 25.87 -40.25
CA SER A 93 12.09 25.52 -41.22
C SER A 93 11.71 25.91 -42.65
N THR A 94 10.45 25.72 -43.05
CA THR A 94 9.95 26.10 -44.37
C THR A 94 9.90 27.62 -44.56
N GLU A 95 9.51 28.39 -43.53
CA GLU A 95 9.57 29.85 -43.55
C GLU A 95 11.00 30.37 -43.64
N PHE A 96 11.94 29.74 -42.95
CA PHE A 96 13.36 30.08 -42.98
C PHE A 96 13.98 29.86 -44.38
N ILE A 97 13.69 28.72 -45.03
CA ILE A 97 14.11 28.44 -46.42
C ILE A 97 13.52 29.48 -47.38
N LYS A 98 12.23 29.82 -47.25
CA LYS A 98 11.59 30.86 -48.09
C LYS A 98 12.21 32.24 -47.89
N LEU A 99 12.70 32.55 -46.68
CA LEU A 99 13.44 33.77 -46.38
C LEU A 99 14.82 33.78 -47.04
N LEU A 100 15.54 32.65 -47.01
CA LEU A 100 16.81 32.47 -47.72
C LEU A 100 16.63 32.55 -49.24
N ASP A 101 15.55 31.99 -49.79
CA ASP A 101 15.21 32.06 -51.22
C ASP A 101 14.92 33.49 -51.70
N ARG A 102 14.27 34.30 -50.87
CA ARG A 102 14.01 35.72 -51.18
C ARG A 102 15.26 36.60 -51.15
N LEU A 103 16.36 36.11 -50.57
CA LEU A 103 17.66 36.79 -50.50
C LEU A 103 18.60 36.41 -51.65
N LYS A 104 18.18 35.49 -52.54
CA LYS A 104 18.93 35.11 -53.74
C LYS A 104 18.85 36.24 -54.78
N VAL A 105 19.99 36.83 -55.11
CA VAL A 105 20.11 37.77 -56.23
C VAL A 105 20.68 37.01 -57.43
N ASP A 106 19.89 36.87 -58.49
CA ASP A 106 20.37 36.38 -59.77
C ASP A 106 21.29 37.43 -60.40
N GLY A 107 22.45 36.97 -60.87
CA GLY A 107 23.55 37.84 -61.26
C GLY A 107 23.18 38.86 -62.34
N THR A 108 23.41 40.15 -62.06
CA THR A 108 24.07 41.11 -62.97
C THR A 108 24.29 42.47 -62.29
N LYS A 109 25.36 43.13 -62.75
CA LYS A 109 26.00 44.39 -62.34
C LYS A 109 25.08 45.45 -61.68
N HIS A 110 25.07 45.53 -60.35
CA HIS A 110 25.01 46.76 -59.50
C HIS A 110 25.12 46.39 -57.99
N ALA A 111 26.13 45.60 -57.61
CA ALA A 111 26.26 45.01 -56.26
C ALA A 111 26.48 46.03 -55.10
N MET A 112 27.06 47.21 -55.38
CA MET A 112 27.49 48.13 -54.31
C MET A 112 26.37 49.06 -53.81
N LEU A 113 25.43 49.45 -54.67
CA LEU A 113 24.29 50.29 -54.26
C LEU A 113 23.14 49.47 -53.68
N GLU A 114 23.06 48.18 -54.03
CA GLU A 114 22.16 47.21 -53.39
C GLU A 114 22.68 46.73 -52.02
N ALA A 115 24.00 46.70 -51.78
CA ALA A 115 24.56 46.42 -50.44
C ALA A 115 24.14 47.47 -49.39
N LEU A 116 24.00 48.74 -49.79
CA LEU A 116 23.53 49.83 -48.93
C LEU A 116 21.98 49.86 -48.80
N ARG A 117 21.27 49.25 -49.76
CA ARG A 117 19.82 49.02 -49.68
C ARG A 117 19.47 47.81 -48.81
N LEU A 118 20.34 46.80 -48.82
CA LEU A 118 20.32 45.61 -47.96
C LEU A 118 20.55 45.95 -46.48
N SER A 119 21.44 46.91 -46.17
CA SER A 119 21.68 47.34 -44.79
C SER A 119 20.49 48.09 -44.15
N VAL A 120 19.67 48.77 -44.96
CA VAL A 120 18.46 49.49 -44.48
C VAL A 120 17.23 48.58 -44.46
N ARG A 121 17.11 47.60 -45.37
CA ARG A 121 16.04 46.58 -45.31
C ARG A 121 16.27 45.52 -44.23
N SER A 122 17.52 45.22 -43.85
CA SER A 122 17.83 44.25 -42.79
C SER A 122 17.46 44.75 -41.38
N LEU A 123 17.32 46.07 -41.19
CA LEU A 123 16.77 46.65 -39.95
C LEU A 123 15.30 46.30 -39.73
N TRP A 124 14.53 46.05 -40.79
CA TRP A 124 13.10 45.74 -40.70
C TRP A 124 12.80 44.25 -40.39
N TYR A 125 13.82 43.39 -40.47
CA TYR A 125 13.69 41.95 -40.22
C TYR A 125 14.37 41.49 -38.92
N LYS A 126 14.97 42.40 -38.15
CA LYS A 126 15.62 42.09 -36.86
C LYS A 126 14.63 41.51 -35.85
N ASP A 127 13.47 42.16 -35.68
CA ASP A 127 12.42 41.69 -34.78
C ASP A 127 11.84 40.33 -35.23
N ARG A 128 11.83 40.08 -36.54
CA ARG A 128 11.33 38.83 -37.12
C ARG A 128 12.32 37.67 -36.95
N LEU A 129 13.62 37.93 -37.07
CA LEU A 129 14.69 36.96 -36.79
C LEU A 129 14.79 36.63 -35.30
N ASP A 130 14.69 37.64 -34.43
CA ASP A 130 14.65 37.44 -32.97
C ASP A 130 13.38 36.70 -32.55
N SER A 131 12.23 36.97 -33.19
CA SER A 131 10.99 36.22 -33.01
C SER A 131 11.11 34.76 -33.45
N ILE A 132 11.76 34.48 -34.58
CA ILE A 132 11.99 33.11 -35.05
C ILE A 132 12.95 32.37 -34.09
N ASN A 133 14.01 33.03 -33.62
CA ASN A 133 14.96 32.45 -32.67
C ASN A 133 14.30 32.11 -31.31
N LYS A 134 13.45 33.03 -30.81
CA LYS A 134 12.68 32.81 -29.58
C LYS A 134 11.62 31.71 -29.72
N SER A 135 10.97 31.63 -30.89
CA SER A 135 10.00 30.57 -31.20
C SER A 135 10.67 29.20 -31.37
N LEU A 136 11.89 29.17 -31.94
CA LEU A 136 12.69 27.94 -32.09
C LEU A 136 13.17 27.42 -30.72
N SER A 137 13.57 28.32 -29.82
CA SER A 137 13.91 27.95 -28.44
C SER A 137 12.70 27.44 -27.66
N GLN A 138 11.53 28.05 -27.81
CA GLN A 138 10.28 27.55 -27.19
C GLN A 138 9.84 26.21 -27.76
N ALA A 139 9.97 26.00 -29.07
CA ALA A 139 9.71 24.71 -29.69
C ALA A 139 10.66 23.62 -29.16
N ARG A 140 11.95 23.95 -28.98
CA ARG A 140 12.95 23.06 -28.36
C ARG A 140 12.57 22.66 -26.93
N ASP A 141 12.18 23.64 -26.10
CA ASP A 141 11.87 23.38 -24.69
C ASP A 141 10.55 22.59 -24.55
N ASN A 142 9.56 22.85 -25.42
CA ASN A 142 8.31 22.07 -25.47
C ASN A 142 8.53 20.64 -25.98
N LEU A 143 9.41 20.45 -26.97
CA LEU A 143 9.74 19.14 -27.51
C LEU A 143 10.54 18.31 -26.49
N ASN A 144 11.45 18.94 -25.73
CA ASN A 144 12.14 18.32 -24.60
C ASN A 144 11.20 17.93 -23.45
N LEU A 145 10.26 18.79 -23.09
CA LEU A 145 9.29 18.51 -22.02
C LEU A 145 8.30 17.40 -22.44
N SER A 146 7.83 17.44 -23.68
CA SER A 146 6.93 16.41 -24.24
C SER A 146 7.65 15.07 -24.41
N PHE A 147 8.93 15.11 -24.78
CA PHE A 147 9.79 13.92 -24.84
C PHE A 147 10.11 13.37 -23.44
N LEU A 148 10.31 14.21 -22.43
CA LEU A 148 10.43 13.80 -21.03
C LEU A 148 9.16 13.13 -20.53
N ILE A 149 7.98 13.65 -20.87
CA ILE A 149 6.68 13.03 -20.54
C ILE A 149 6.52 11.68 -21.27
N TYR A 150 6.88 11.61 -22.56
CA TYR A 150 6.88 10.37 -23.34
C TYR A 150 7.86 9.33 -22.80
N MET A 151 9.07 9.74 -22.40
CA MET A 151 10.07 8.88 -21.76
C MET A 151 9.62 8.41 -20.37
N ASN A 152 9.07 9.30 -19.54
CA ASN A 152 8.62 8.95 -18.19
C ASN A 152 7.47 7.92 -18.23
N SER A 153 6.65 7.93 -19.28
CA SER A 153 5.58 6.94 -19.50
C SER A 153 6.06 5.55 -19.94
N ARG A 154 7.27 5.43 -20.54
CA ARG A 154 7.85 4.13 -20.96
C ARG A 154 9.08 3.67 -20.16
N GLN A 155 9.62 4.50 -19.26
CA GLN A 155 10.90 4.23 -18.58
C GLN A 155 10.83 3.25 -17.39
N ALA A 156 9.65 2.80 -16.97
CA ALA A 156 9.57 1.92 -15.81
C ALA A 156 10.11 0.49 -16.07
N THR A 157 10.17 0.00 -17.32
CA THR A 157 10.33 -1.45 -17.54
C THR A 157 11.28 -1.91 -18.66
N SER A 158 11.60 -1.11 -19.68
CA SER A 158 12.33 -1.62 -20.88
C SER A 158 13.81 -1.22 -21.00
N ALA A 159 14.27 -0.16 -20.34
CA ALA A 159 15.64 0.35 -20.52
C ALA A 159 16.73 -0.66 -20.11
N GLY A 160 16.46 -1.53 -19.13
CA GLY A 160 17.41 -2.56 -18.70
C GLY A 160 17.64 -3.66 -19.73
N GLN A 161 16.62 -4.06 -20.49
CA GLN A 161 16.72 -5.12 -21.49
C GLN A 161 17.24 -4.61 -22.84
N SER A 162 16.83 -3.41 -23.27
CA SER A 162 17.30 -2.85 -24.55
C SER A 162 18.77 -2.40 -24.50
N GLU A 163 19.28 -1.93 -23.35
CA GLU A 163 20.70 -1.61 -23.19
C GLU A 163 21.57 -2.89 -23.26
N ILE A 164 21.07 -4.01 -22.73
CA ILE A 164 21.74 -5.33 -22.78
C ILE A 164 21.71 -5.89 -24.21
N THR A 165 20.58 -5.83 -24.92
CA THR A 165 20.50 -6.29 -26.31
C THR A 165 21.34 -5.40 -27.24
N ARG A 166 21.27 -4.07 -27.10
CA ARG A 166 22.08 -3.12 -27.89
C ARG A 166 23.57 -3.30 -27.64
N SER A 167 24.00 -3.44 -26.39
CA SER A 167 25.42 -3.68 -26.07
C SER A 167 25.90 -5.06 -26.52
N THR A 168 25.05 -6.10 -26.49
CA THR A 168 25.37 -7.42 -27.06
C THR A 168 25.56 -7.35 -28.57
N THR A 169 24.71 -6.59 -29.28
CA THR A 169 24.86 -6.35 -30.72
C THR A 169 26.07 -5.47 -31.03
N GLU A 170 26.36 -4.44 -30.24
CA GLU A 170 27.58 -3.61 -30.38
C GLU A 170 28.86 -4.41 -30.13
N VAL A 171 28.86 -5.32 -29.15
CA VAL A 171 29.96 -6.25 -28.88
C VAL A 171 30.15 -7.23 -30.04
N GLN A 172 29.08 -7.83 -30.56
CA GLN A 172 29.14 -8.67 -31.75
C GLN A 172 29.69 -7.92 -32.96
N THR A 173 29.27 -6.66 -33.14
CA THR A 173 29.73 -5.81 -34.25
C THR A 173 31.22 -5.47 -34.10
N LYS A 174 31.69 -5.11 -32.90
CA LYS A 174 33.10 -4.85 -32.61
C LYS A 174 33.99 -6.08 -32.76
N ILE A 175 33.49 -7.28 -32.39
CA ILE A 175 34.20 -8.55 -32.63
C ILE A 175 34.32 -8.82 -34.12
N LEU A 176 33.23 -8.63 -34.88
CA LEU A 176 33.23 -8.80 -36.34
C LEU A 176 34.16 -7.78 -37.03
N GLU A 177 34.18 -6.53 -36.57
CA GLU A 177 35.10 -5.50 -37.06
C GLU A 177 36.56 -5.88 -36.77
N ALA A 178 36.90 -6.23 -35.53
CA ALA A 178 38.26 -6.61 -35.16
C ALA A 178 38.77 -7.84 -35.94
N VAL A 179 37.90 -8.84 -36.15
CA VAL A 179 38.21 -10.02 -36.98
C VAL A 179 38.34 -9.64 -38.46
N SER A 180 37.48 -8.75 -38.97
CA SER A 180 37.55 -8.29 -40.36
C SER A 180 38.82 -7.50 -40.65
N VAL A 181 39.27 -6.64 -39.72
CA VAL A 181 40.50 -5.85 -39.86
C VAL A 181 41.72 -6.77 -39.87
N ALA A 182 41.77 -7.76 -38.96
CA ALA A 182 42.83 -8.76 -38.97
C ALA A 182 42.80 -9.57 -40.28
N SER A 183 41.62 -10.00 -40.74
CA SER A 183 41.47 -10.77 -41.98
C SER A 183 41.88 -9.98 -43.23
N ASN A 184 41.51 -8.70 -43.32
CA ASN A 184 41.86 -7.85 -44.45
C ASN A 184 43.36 -7.58 -44.49
N THR A 185 43.99 -7.33 -43.34
CA THR A 185 45.46 -7.18 -43.25
C THR A 185 46.18 -8.44 -43.75
N ILE A 186 45.71 -9.63 -43.33
CA ILE A 186 46.25 -10.91 -43.80
C ILE A 186 46.09 -11.04 -45.32
N GLN A 187 44.93 -10.65 -45.84
CA GLN A 187 44.58 -10.82 -47.25
C GLN A 187 45.36 -9.86 -48.16
N ASP A 188 45.54 -8.61 -47.74
CA ASP A 188 46.34 -7.59 -48.44
C ASP A 188 47.83 -7.98 -48.48
N ASP A 189 48.36 -8.53 -47.39
CA ASP A 189 49.76 -8.97 -47.34
C ASP A 189 49.99 -10.27 -48.14
N ILE A 190 49.00 -11.18 -48.20
CA ILE A 190 49.02 -12.34 -49.10
C ILE A 190 48.99 -11.88 -50.56
N GLN A 191 48.18 -10.88 -50.88
CA GLN A 191 48.12 -10.30 -52.22
C GLN A 191 49.46 -9.63 -52.57
N LEU A 192 50.07 -8.90 -51.65
CA LEU A 192 51.38 -8.26 -51.82
C LEU A 192 52.51 -9.31 -51.98
N LEU A 193 52.45 -10.43 -51.26
CA LEU A 193 53.36 -11.56 -51.43
C LEU A 193 53.15 -12.25 -52.79
N ALA A 194 51.90 -12.42 -53.21
CA ALA A 194 51.54 -13.01 -54.50
C ALA A 194 52.03 -12.14 -55.67
N ASP A 195 51.85 -10.82 -55.60
CA ASP A 195 52.31 -9.87 -56.61
C ASP A 195 53.85 -9.80 -56.66
N LYS A 196 54.53 -9.93 -55.51
CA LYS A 196 56.01 -9.95 -55.45
C LYS A 196 56.61 -11.29 -55.87
N LEU A 197 55.85 -12.39 -55.83
CA LEU A 197 56.28 -13.72 -56.28
C LEU A 197 56.42 -13.82 -57.81
N GLU A 198 55.90 -12.84 -58.56
CA GLU A 198 55.95 -12.85 -60.02
C GLU A 198 57.35 -12.48 -60.58
N TYR A 199 58.29 -11.99 -59.75
CA TYR A 199 59.59 -11.49 -60.25
C TYR A 199 60.88 -11.78 -59.44
N LEU A 200 60.91 -12.60 -58.37
CA LEU A 200 62.13 -12.70 -57.55
C LEU A 200 62.55 -14.13 -57.09
N SER A 201 63.86 -14.28 -56.84
CA SER A 201 64.56 -15.53 -56.50
C SER A 201 64.43 -15.96 -55.02
N ILE A 202 64.66 -17.26 -54.78
CA ILE A 202 64.38 -18.02 -53.55
C ILE A 202 65.00 -17.43 -52.26
N ASP A 203 66.14 -16.73 -52.32
CA ASP A 203 66.79 -16.20 -51.12
C ASP A 203 66.04 -14.99 -50.51
N SER A 204 65.32 -14.22 -51.32
CA SER A 204 64.48 -13.09 -50.85
C SER A 204 63.17 -13.53 -50.19
N PHE A 205 62.77 -14.80 -50.37
CA PHE A 205 61.55 -15.36 -49.81
C PHE A 205 61.65 -15.57 -48.29
N HIS A 206 62.82 -15.98 -47.79
CA HIS A 206 63.02 -16.25 -46.37
C HIS A 206 62.97 -14.97 -45.51
N GLU A 207 63.55 -13.87 -45.99
CA GLU A 207 63.45 -12.57 -45.31
C GLU A 207 62.00 -12.05 -45.29
N ASN A 208 61.30 -12.13 -46.42
CA ASN A 208 59.89 -11.71 -46.53
C ASN A 208 58.95 -12.58 -45.68
N ALA A 209 59.18 -13.89 -45.58
CA ALA A 209 58.40 -14.79 -44.73
C ALA A 209 58.61 -14.50 -43.24
N SER A 210 59.82 -14.10 -42.84
CA SER A 210 60.10 -13.71 -41.45
C SER A 210 59.44 -12.38 -41.07
N GLN A 211 59.42 -11.39 -41.98
CA GLN A 211 58.67 -10.15 -41.80
C GLN A 211 57.16 -10.40 -41.74
N PHE A 212 56.63 -11.25 -42.62
CA PHE A 212 55.23 -11.68 -42.62
C PHE A 212 54.81 -12.29 -41.28
N LEU A 213 55.59 -13.25 -40.76
CA LEU A 213 55.33 -13.89 -39.47
C LEU A 213 55.36 -12.89 -38.30
N SER A 214 56.27 -11.91 -38.33
CA SER A 214 56.38 -10.88 -37.29
C SER A 214 55.21 -9.88 -37.31
N ALA A 215 54.73 -9.48 -38.50
CA ALA A 215 53.59 -8.60 -38.66
C ALA A 215 52.28 -9.27 -38.20
N HIS A 216 52.12 -10.56 -38.49
CA HIS A 216 50.94 -11.33 -38.08
C HIS A 216 50.90 -11.61 -36.57
N GLN A 217 52.06 -11.70 -35.91
CA GLN A 217 52.12 -11.85 -34.46
C GLN A 217 51.58 -10.60 -33.72
N VAL A 218 51.83 -9.40 -34.25
CA VAL A 218 51.33 -8.14 -33.67
C VAL A 218 49.81 -8.02 -33.85
N ALA A 219 49.30 -8.27 -35.05
CA ALA A 219 47.86 -8.24 -35.32
C ALA A 219 47.07 -9.25 -34.46
N LEU A 220 47.62 -10.45 -34.22
CA LEU A 220 47.00 -11.45 -33.34
C LEU A 220 47.03 -11.05 -31.86
N ASN A 221 48.11 -10.39 -31.41
CA ASN A 221 48.19 -9.88 -30.04
C ASN A 221 47.22 -8.71 -29.80
N ASP A 222 47.05 -7.81 -30.77
CA ASP A 222 46.11 -6.69 -30.70
C ASP A 222 44.64 -7.17 -30.72
N LEU A 223 44.36 -8.21 -31.50
CA LEU A 223 43.06 -8.90 -31.49
C LEU A 223 42.78 -9.53 -30.11
N ALA A 224 43.77 -10.21 -29.52
CA ALA A 224 43.64 -10.82 -28.19
C ALA A 224 43.40 -9.76 -27.09
N ALA A 225 44.08 -8.61 -27.14
CA ALA A 225 43.88 -7.50 -26.21
C ALA A 225 42.48 -6.86 -26.35
N SER A 226 42.00 -6.71 -27.60
CA SER A 226 40.66 -6.18 -27.90
C SER A 226 39.57 -7.12 -27.40
N LEU A 227 39.71 -8.43 -27.63
CA LEU A 227 38.78 -9.46 -27.13
C LEU A 227 38.73 -9.50 -25.59
N ASN A 228 39.87 -9.40 -24.91
CA ASN A 228 39.91 -9.34 -23.45
C ASN A 228 39.20 -8.10 -22.89
N THR A 229 39.39 -6.93 -23.52
CA THR A 229 38.71 -5.68 -23.11
C THR A 229 37.19 -5.79 -23.25
N ILE A 230 36.73 -6.39 -24.34
CA ILE A 230 35.32 -6.64 -24.61
C ILE A 230 34.72 -7.62 -23.60
N MET A 231 35.42 -8.71 -23.28
CA MET A 231 34.98 -9.68 -22.28
C MET A 231 34.83 -9.08 -20.88
N LEU A 232 35.74 -8.18 -20.48
CA LEU A 232 35.66 -7.47 -19.20
C LEU A 232 34.45 -6.53 -19.15
N GLN A 233 34.17 -5.79 -20.22
CA GLN A 233 32.99 -4.91 -20.31
C GLN A 233 31.67 -5.69 -20.24
N GLN A 234 31.61 -6.87 -20.86
CA GLN A 234 30.44 -7.74 -20.80
C GLN A 234 30.18 -8.26 -19.37
N TYR A 235 31.23 -8.61 -18.64
CA TYR A 235 31.13 -9.05 -17.24
C TYR A 235 30.60 -7.93 -16.33
N ASP A 236 31.10 -6.70 -16.49
CA ASP A 236 30.65 -5.55 -15.70
C ASP A 236 29.16 -5.25 -15.90
N LEU A 237 28.66 -5.28 -17.15
CA LEU A 237 27.24 -5.03 -17.46
C LEU A 237 26.31 -6.14 -16.92
N GLN A 238 26.72 -7.41 -17.02
CA GLN A 238 25.96 -8.52 -16.42
C GLN A 238 25.90 -8.37 -14.89
N SER A 239 26.98 -7.93 -14.26
CA SER A 239 27.02 -7.70 -12.81
C SER A 239 26.06 -6.59 -12.36
N LEU A 240 25.97 -5.49 -13.11
CA LEU A 240 25.03 -4.38 -12.83
C LEU A 240 23.56 -4.81 -12.99
N SER A 241 23.27 -5.65 -13.98
CA SER A 241 21.91 -6.18 -14.19
C SER A 241 21.46 -7.11 -13.05
N ALA A 242 22.36 -7.96 -12.56
CA ALA A 242 22.11 -8.85 -11.43
C ALA A 242 21.96 -8.08 -10.11
N GLN A 243 22.76 -7.03 -9.90
CA GLN A 243 22.62 -6.13 -8.74
C GLN A 243 21.27 -5.43 -8.74
N ARG A 244 20.80 -4.94 -9.89
CA ARG A 244 19.47 -4.31 -10.00
C ARG A 244 18.33 -5.27 -9.69
N GLN A 245 18.39 -6.51 -10.21
CA GLN A 245 17.39 -7.53 -9.88
C GLN A 245 17.39 -7.87 -8.39
N THR A 246 18.58 -7.93 -7.77
CA THR A 246 18.74 -8.16 -6.33
C THR A 246 18.07 -7.05 -5.52
N LEU A 247 18.30 -5.77 -5.86
CA LEU A 247 17.68 -4.63 -5.18
C LEU A 247 16.15 -4.64 -5.28
N ILE A 248 15.60 -4.95 -6.47
CA ILE A 248 14.15 -5.07 -6.67
C ILE A 248 13.59 -6.22 -5.83
N ALA A 249 14.26 -7.38 -5.83
CA ALA A 249 13.84 -8.54 -5.05
C ALA A 249 13.88 -8.25 -3.54
N GLN A 250 14.93 -7.57 -3.06
CA GLN A 250 15.04 -7.11 -1.67
C GLN A 250 13.85 -6.23 -1.28
N GLN A 251 13.51 -5.23 -2.11
CA GLN A 251 12.38 -4.35 -1.84
C GLN A 251 11.06 -5.12 -1.79
N LYS A 252 10.82 -6.06 -2.73
CA LYS A 252 9.62 -6.91 -2.72
C LYS A 252 9.48 -7.72 -1.42
N ILE A 253 10.59 -8.25 -0.89
CA ILE A 253 10.58 -8.95 0.39
C ILE A 253 10.18 -8.02 1.53
N ILE A 254 10.77 -6.81 1.58
CA ILE A 254 10.44 -5.81 2.61
C ILE A 254 8.96 -5.41 2.53
N ASP A 255 8.47 -5.10 1.33
CA ASP A 255 7.08 -4.73 1.07
C ASP A 255 6.11 -5.84 1.49
N SER A 256 6.48 -7.11 1.29
CA SER A 256 5.64 -8.24 1.70
C SER A 256 5.51 -8.40 3.21
N LEU A 257 6.44 -7.84 3.98
CA LEU A 257 6.40 -7.88 5.45
C LEU A 257 5.56 -6.73 6.02
N HIS A 258 5.48 -5.59 5.31
CA HIS A 258 4.66 -4.44 5.73
C HIS A 258 3.17 -4.78 5.79
N PHE A 259 2.47 -4.12 6.72
CA PHE A 259 1.02 -4.19 6.84
C PHE A 259 0.42 -2.82 7.18
N PRO A 260 -0.85 -2.55 6.82
CA PRO A 260 -1.49 -1.28 7.13
C PRO A 260 -1.47 -0.96 8.63
N LEU A 261 -1.23 0.30 8.97
CA LEU A 261 -1.19 0.80 10.36
C LEU A 261 -0.03 0.21 11.21
N MET A 262 1.00 -0.40 10.61
CA MET A 262 2.12 -1.02 11.35
C MET A 262 2.79 -0.08 12.37
N ASN A 263 2.92 1.21 12.04
CA ASN A 263 3.54 2.21 12.92
C ASN A 263 2.52 3.05 13.72
N ASP A 264 1.24 2.86 13.46
CA ASP A 264 0.17 3.77 13.91
C ASP A 264 0.11 3.90 15.44
N ARG A 265 0.21 2.78 16.16
CA ARG A 265 0.22 2.79 17.62
C ARG A 265 1.34 3.69 18.19
N ARG A 266 2.55 3.59 17.65
CA ARG A 266 3.70 4.40 18.08
C ARG A 266 3.40 5.88 17.88
N ASP A 267 2.85 6.23 16.73
CA ASP A 267 2.57 7.63 16.37
C ASP A 267 1.41 8.21 17.21
N HIS A 268 0.50 7.35 17.70
CA HIS A 268 -0.57 7.68 18.64
C HIS A 268 -0.15 7.82 20.12
N VAL A 269 0.97 7.23 20.54
CA VAL A 269 1.45 7.39 21.93
C VAL A 269 1.79 8.84 22.21
N GLN A 270 1.22 9.48 23.25
CA GLN A 270 1.54 10.89 23.52
C GLN A 270 3.04 11.14 23.68
N ILE A 271 3.51 12.21 23.04
CA ILE A 271 4.88 12.71 23.20
C ILE A 271 5.07 13.09 24.67
N ALA A 272 6.23 12.74 25.23
CA ALA A 272 6.57 13.08 26.60
C ALA A 272 6.49 14.60 26.79
N HIS A 273 6.10 15.02 28.00
CA HIS A 273 6.11 16.43 28.35
C HIS A 273 7.56 16.96 28.29
N GLN A 274 7.74 18.24 27.94
CA GLN A 274 9.07 18.85 27.97
C GLN A 274 9.73 18.64 29.35
N ASP A 275 11.04 18.36 29.34
CA ASP A 275 11.90 18.11 30.50
C ASP A 275 11.49 16.89 31.36
N THR A 276 10.68 15.97 30.82
CA THR A 276 10.34 14.68 31.48
C THR A 276 11.07 13.50 30.84
N CYS A 277 11.17 12.38 31.56
CA CYS A 277 11.89 11.15 31.14
C CYS A 277 13.42 11.27 31.00
N GLU A 278 14.02 12.46 30.92
CA GLU A 278 15.47 12.68 30.76
C GLU A 278 16.32 12.01 31.85
N TRP A 279 15.74 11.86 33.04
CA TRP A 279 16.39 11.20 34.18
C TRP A 279 16.84 9.77 33.88
N ILE A 280 16.29 9.11 32.86
CA ILE A 280 16.69 7.75 32.47
C ILE A 280 18.16 7.68 32.00
N PHE A 281 18.72 8.79 31.50
CA PHE A 281 20.12 8.87 31.09
C PHE A 281 21.03 9.47 32.18
N ALA A 282 20.47 9.96 33.28
CA ALA A 282 21.26 10.54 34.35
C ALA A 282 22.09 9.48 35.08
N LYS A 283 23.39 9.75 35.26
CA LYS A 283 24.25 8.94 36.15
C LYS A 283 23.75 9.10 37.59
N GLN A 284 23.53 7.99 38.29
CA GLN A 284 23.08 8.02 39.69
C GLN A 284 24.04 8.86 40.54
N ARG A 285 23.53 9.93 41.16
CA ARG A 285 24.26 10.73 42.14
C ARG A 285 23.78 10.31 43.54
N GLY A 286 24.46 9.32 44.13
CA GLY A 286 24.29 8.92 45.53
C GLY A 286 23.30 7.77 45.80
N PRO A 287 23.19 7.30 47.06
CA PRO A 287 22.32 6.20 47.46
C PRO A 287 20.85 6.64 47.40
N SER A 288 20.16 6.26 46.33
CA SER A 288 18.71 6.37 46.16
C SER A 288 18.00 5.27 46.98
N PRO A 289 16.87 5.54 47.65
CA PRO A 289 16.07 4.50 48.32
C PRO A 289 15.46 3.48 47.33
N HIS A 290 15.43 3.82 46.03
CA HIS A 290 15.00 2.93 44.95
C HIS A 290 16.19 2.64 44.04
N THR A 291 16.80 1.46 44.20
CA THR A 291 17.83 0.93 43.31
C THR A 291 17.17 0.47 42.01
N TRP A 292 17.45 1.15 40.91
CA TRP A 292 17.09 0.72 39.56
C TRP A 292 18.35 0.48 38.74
N SER A 293 18.26 -0.43 37.76
CA SER A 293 19.36 -0.73 36.87
C SER A 293 19.55 0.45 35.91
N ASN A 294 20.68 1.16 35.98
CA ASN A 294 20.93 2.32 35.13
C ASN A 294 20.90 1.91 33.64
N PHE A 295 20.04 2.57 32.87
CA PHE A 295 19.77 2.20 31.47
C PHE A 295 21.01 2.34 30.55
N PRO A 296 21.76 3.46 30.55
CA PRO A 296 23.02 3.55 29.79
C PRO A 296 24.04 2.47 30.16
N THR A 297 24.14 2.13 31.44
CA THR A 297 25.07 1.07 31.91
C THR A 297 24.67 -0.30 31.38
N TRP A 298 23.37 -0.61 31.38
CA TRP A 298 22.84 -1.84 30.78
C TRP A 298 23.10 -1.88 29.27
N LEU A 299 22.81 -0.77 28.58
CA LEU A 299 22.94 -0.66 27.14
C LEU A 299 24.39 -0.86 26.68
N SER A 300 25.36 -0.34 27.44
CA SER A 300 26.79 -0.48 27.17
C SER A 300 27.42 -1.75 27.75
N SER A 301 26.66 -2.60 28.45
CA SER A 301 27.20 -3.81 29.05
C SER A 301 27.48 -4.92 28.01
N GLU A 302 28.65 -5.55 28.11
CA GLU A 302 29.06 -6.69 27.28
C GLU A 302 28.65 -8.05 27.88
N ASN A 303 28.00 -8.05 29.04
CA ASN A 303 27.62 -9.28 29.76
C ASN A 303 26.38 -9.96 29.17
N GLU A 304 26.45 -11.27 28.93
CA GLU A 304 25.37 -12.13 28.41
C GLU A 304 24.13 -12.18 29.31
N THR A 305 24.29 -12.02 30.63
CA THR A 305 23.19 -12.06 31.60
C THR A 305 22.36 -10.77 31.66
N ALA A 306 22.80 -9.72 30.97
CA ALA A 306 22.19 -8.40 30.96
C ALA A 306 21.73 -7.98 29.55
N SER A 307 21.12 -8.90 28.80
CA SER A 307 20.59 -8.62 27.45
C SER A 307 19.16 -8.10 27.46
N ILE A 308 18.37 -8.37 28.50
CA ILE A 308 16.99 -7.88 28.65
C ILE A 308 16.91 -6.77 29.70
N TYR A 309 16.20 -5.70 29.36
CA TYR A 309 15.79 -4.63 30.26
C TYR A 309 14.28 -4.57 30.37
N TRP A 310 13.76 -4.65 31.59
CA TRP A 310 12.32 -4.66 31.85
C TRP A 310 11.82 -3.35 32.45
N VAL A 311 11.08 -2.58 31.66
CA VAL A 311 10.34 -1.39 32.12
C VAL A 311 8.94 -1.82 32.56
N HIS A 312 8.71 -1.87 33.87
CA HIS A 312 7.41 -2.25 34.39
C HIS A 312 6.77 -1.12 35.19
N GLY A 313 5.46 -1.20 35.34
CA GLY A 313 4.75 -0.24 36.18
C GLY A 313 3.25 -0.26 36.03
N LYS A 314 2.59 0.53 36.88
CA LYS A 314 1.13 0.62 36.94
C LYS A 314 0.50 1.04 35.60
N PRO A 315 -0.76 0.66 35.32
CA PRO A 315 -1.51 1.22 34.20
C PRO A 315 -1.53 2.76 34.27
N GLY A 316 -1.31 3.44 33.14
CA GLY A 316 -1.30 4.91 33.09
C GLY A 316 -0.08 5.60 33.72
N SER A 317 0.99 4.87 34.09
CA SER A 317 2.22 5.47 34.63
C SER A 317 3.15 6.11 33.58
N GLY A 318 2.87 5.93 32.29
CA GLY A 318 3.67 6.51 31.20
C GLY A 318 4.67 5.58 30.51
N LYS A 319 4.53 4.25 30.63
CA LYS A 319 5.45 3.27 29.99
C LYS A 319 5.60 3.46 28.48
N SER A 320 4.50 3.49 27.73
CA SER A 320 4.54 3.71 26.29
C SER A 320 5.16 5.07 25.94
N THR A 321 4.86 6.11 26.72
CA THR A 321 5.46 7.44 26.57
C THR A 321 6.97 7.39 26.75
N LEU A 322 7.48 6.66 27.74
CA LEU A 322 8.91 6.42 27.94
C LEU A 322 9.52 5.62 26.78
N MET A 323 8.86 4.56 26.31
CA MET A 323 9.34 3.76 25.18
C MET A 323 9.41 4.58 23.88
N ARG A 324 8.42 5.42 23.59
CA ARG A 324 8.45 6.38 22.48
C ARG A 324 9.54 7.43 22.69
N TRP A 325 9.75 7.90 23.92
CA TRP A 325 10.81 8.86 24.20
C TRP A 325 12.21 8.26 23.99
N LEU A 326 12.44 7.01 24.43
CA LEU A 326 13.68 6.27 24.16
C LEU A 326 13.89 6.09 22.65
N ASP A 327 12.83 5.72 21.93
CA ASP A 327 12.82 5.65 20.48
C ASP A 327 13.28 6.98 19.84
N GLN A 328 12.83 8.12 20.32
CA GLN A 328 13.16 9.42 19.72
C GLN A 328 14.52 9.97 20.14
N ASN A 329 15.01 9.65 21.35
CA ASN A 329 16.14 10.36 21.98
C ASN A 329 17.40 9.50 22.16
N LEU A 330 17.36 8.21 21.82
CA LEU A 330 18.58 7.39 21.78
C LEU A 330 19.46 7.83 20.60
N THR A 331 20.62 8.41 20.91
CA THR A 331 21.65 8.83 19.93
C THR A 331 22.77 7.80 19.80
N ASP A 332 23.40 7.72 18.61
CA ASP A 332 24.50 6.79 18.32
C ASP A 332 25.65 6.87 19.34
N THR A 333 25.90 8.05 19.89
CA THR A 333 26.90 8.32 20.93
C THR A 333 26.58 7.66 22.28
N GLN A 334 25.31 7.54 22.67
CA GLN A 334 24.91 6.84 23.91
C GLN A 334 24.84 5.32 23.73
N LEU A 335 24.87 4.86 22.48
CA LEU A 335 24.68 3.46 22.10
C LEU A 335 26.00 2.69 21.96
N GLY A 336 27.14 3.40 22.04
CA GLY A 336 28.49 2.85 21.99
C GLY A 336 29.12 2.86 20.60
N ALA A 337 28.52 3.53 19.61
CA ALA A 337 29.09 3.76 18.30
C ALA A 337 30.11 4.90 18.35
N GLY A 338 31.26 4.64 18.99
CA GLY A 338 32.48 5.41 18.73
C GLY A 338 33.06 5.02 17.37
N ALA A 339 33.92 5.86 16.80
CA ALA A 339 34.51 5.71 15.46
C ALA A 339 35.17 4.35 15.13
N ASP A 340 35.37 3.46 16.12
CA ASP A 340 35.97 2.14 16.00
C ASP A 340 35.02 0.94 16.29
N ASN A 341 33.75 1.17 16.70
CA ASN A 341 32.78 0.09 16.98
C ASN A 341 31.58 0.18 16.03
N GLY A 342 31.21 -0.97 15.43
CA GLY A 342 30.33 -1.12 14.25
C GLY A 342 28.94 -0.47 14.27
N SER A 343 28.25 -0.57 13.13
CA SER A 343 26.89 -0.06 12.93
C SER A 343 25.92 -0.64 13.97
N MET A 344 24.84 0.08 14.27
CA MET A 344 23.79 -0.43 15.16
C MET A 344 22.45 -0.49 14.42
N LEU A 345 21.80 -1.64 14.50
CA LEU A 345 20.47 -1.87 13.97
C LEU A 345 19.44 -1.72 15.08
N ARG A 346 18.33 -1.04 14.79
CA ARG A 346 17.27 -0.86 15.78
C ARG A 346 15.91 -1.19 15.21
N ALA A 347 15.17 -2.06 15.88
CA ALA A 347 13.76 -2.28 15.58
C ALA A 347 12.87 -2.02 16.79
N ARG A 348 11.64 -1.63 16.50
CA ARG A 348 10.64 -1.31 17.51
C ARG A 348 9.31 -1.95 17.17
N HIS A 349 8.56 -2.32 18.20
CA HIS A 349 7.18 -2.75 18.07
C HIS A 349 6.38 -2.26 19.27
N PHE A 350 5.21 -1.68 19.00
CA PHE A 350 4.28 -1.21 20.02
C PHE A 350 3.00 -2.02 19.86
N PHE A 351 2.78 -2.98 20.76
CA PHE A 351 1.54 -3.72 20.76
C PHE A 351 0.37 -2.78 21.07
N TRP A 352 -0.76 -3.08 20.45
CA TRP A 352 -1.99 -2.32 20.68
C TRP A 352 -3.20 -3.23 20.77
N ASN A 353 -3.69 -3.47 21.99
CA ASN A 353 -4.84 -4.36 22.17
C ASN A 353 -6.15 -3.82 21.52
N SER A 354 -6.25 -2.49 21.38
CA SER A 354 -7.36 -1.83 20.65
C SER A 354 -7.08 -1.66 19.14
N GLY A 355 -5.93 -2.15 18.66
CA GLY A 355 -5.52 -2.06 17.26
C GLY A 355 -6.00 -3.25 16.41
N THR A 356 -5.45 -3.35 15.19
CA THR A 356 -5.71 -4.45 14.24
C THR A 356 -5.23 -5.79 14.80
N THR A 357 -5.73 -6.91 14.24
CA THR A 357 -5.24 -8.26 14.54
C THR A 357 -3.71 -8.34 14.47
N LEU A 358 -3.11 -7.70 13.47
CA LEU A 358 -1.66 -7.67 13.30
C LEU A 358 -0.98 -6.82 14.39
N GLN A 359 -1.54 -5.67 14.79
CA GLN A 359 -0.97 -4.83 15.86
C GLN A 359 -0.98 -5.48 17.26
N LYS A 360 -1.76 -6.54 17.49
CA LYS A 360 -1.81 -7.28 18.76
C LYS A 360 -1.36 -8.74 18.68
N SER A 361 -0.87 -9.21 17.53
CA SER A 361 -0.48 -10.62 17.34
C SER A 361 1.03 -10.82 17.26
N LEU A 362 1.46 -12.06 17.51
CA LEU A 362 2.84 -12.49 17.29
C LEU A 362 3.26 -12.32 15.82
N ALA A 363 2.36 -12.60 14.88
CA ALA A 363 2.63 -12.45 13.45
C ALA A 363 2.96 -10.99 13.08
N GLY A 364 2.18 -10.01 13.54
CA GLY A 364 2.48 -8.60 13.27
C GLY A 364 3.74 -8.11 13.97
N PHE A 365 4.04 -8.59 15.19
CA PHE A 365 5.34 -8.36 15.83
C PHE A 365 6.50 -8.85 14.94
N LEU A 366 6.45 -10.12 14.51
CA LEU A 366 7.53 -10.70 13.71
C LEU A 366 7.71 -9.97 12.37
N ARG A 367 6.60 -9.67 11.67
CA ARG A 367 6.61 -8.91 10.42
C ARG A 367 7.24 -7.53 10.60
N SER A 368 6.81 -6.80 11.64
CA SER A 368 7.31 -5.47 11.98
C SER A 368 8.80 -5.46 12.26
N ILE A 369 9.31 -6.42 13.05
CA ILE A 369 10.74 -6.48 13.39
C ILE A 369 11.56 -6.93 12.17
N CYS A 370 11.12 -7.94 11.43
CA CYS A 370 11.82 -8.38 10.21
C CYS A 370 11.91 -7.27 9.16
N ALA A 371 10.81 -6.56 8.89
CA ALA A 371 10.79 -5.45 7.94
C ALA A 371 11.83 -4.38 8.31
N GLN A 372 11.81 -3.90 9.56
CA GLN A 372 12.75 -2.88 10.02
C GLN A 372 14.20 -3.34 10.01
N MET A 373 14.47 -4.62 10.31
CA MET A 373 15.82 -5.18 10.23
C MET A 373 16.31 -5.22 8.78
N PHE A 374 15.46 -5.62 7.85
CA PHE A 374 15.79 -5.69 6.42
C PHE A 374 15.88 -4.32 5.75
N GLU A 375 15.13 -3.32 6.20
CA GLU A 375 15.29 -1.93 5.74
C GLU A 375 16.67 -1.37 6.08
N GLN A 376 17.23 -1.75 7.23
CA GLN A 376 18.54 -1.27 7.69
C GLN A 376 19.71 -2.13 7.19
N ALA A 377 19.47 -3.42 6.90
CA ALA A 377 20.48 -4.36 6.41
C ALA A 377 19.93 -5.24 5.26
N PRO A 378 19.58 -4.64 4.10
CA PRO A 378 18.99 -5.36 2.97
C PRO A 378 19.93 -6.42 2.38
N GLU A 379 21.25 -6.25 2.55
CA GLU A 379 22.29 -7.19 2.11
C GLU A 379 22.16 -8.58 2.73
N HIS A 380 21.48 -8.72 3.88
CA HIS A 380 21.28 -10.01 4.55
C HIS A 380 20.06 -10.79 4.03
N ILE A 381 19.15 -10.13 3.27
CA ILE A 381 17.93 -10.75 2.75
C ILE A 381 18.22 -12.03 1.93
N PRO A 382 19.17 -12.05 0.96
CA PRO A 382 19.40 -13.23 0.13
C PRO A 382 19.93 -14.45 0.90
N GLU A 383 20.64 -14.23 2.02
CA GLU A 383 21.20 -15.28 2.87
C GLU A 383 20.16 -15.86 3.84
N VAL A 384 19.27 -15.00 4.34
CA VAL A 384 18.38 -15.31 5.46
C VAL A 384 17.01 -15.82 4.99
N VAL A 385 16.49 -15.28 3.89
CA VAL A 385 15.19 -15.66 3.38
C VAL A 385 15.26 -17.03 2.71
N GLN A 386 14.23 -17.86 2.93
CA GLN A 386 14.16 -19.17 2.31
C GLN A 386 14.40 -19.09 0.80
N THR A 387 15.21 -20.01 0.26
CA THR A 387 15.62 -20.02 -1.15
C THR A 387 14.44 -19.93 -2.10
N LYS A 388 13.33 -20.61 -1.81
CA LYS A 388 12.11 -20.56 -2.62
C LYS A 388 11.51 -19.16 -2.69
N ARG A 389 11.50 -18.41 -1.58
CA ARG A 389 10.96 -17.05 -1.53
C ARG A 389 11.91 -16.06 -2.19
N TRP A 390 13.22 -16.21 -1.97
CA TRP A 390 14.23 -15.40 -2.65
C TRP A 390 14.19 -15.59 -4.17
N THR A 391 14.11 -16.83 -4.65
CA THR A 391 13.98 -17.10 -6.10
C THR A 391 12.68 -16.57 -6.67
N THR A 392 11.59 -16.60 -5.90
CA THR A 392 10.31 -15.99 -6.29
C THR A 392 10.39 -14.46 -6.38
N ALA A 393 11.06 -13.81 -5.43
CA ALA A 393 11.27 -12.36 -5.43
C ALA A 393 12.08 -11.87 -6.65
N LEU A 394 13.05 -12.68 -7.10
CA LEU A 394 13.86 -12.43 -8.28
C LEU A 394 13.07 -12.56 -9.60
N LEU A 395 11.88 -13.19 -9.60
CA LEU A 395 11.04 -13.26 -10.78
C LEU A 395 10.46 -11.89 -11.13
N VAL A 396 10.66 -11.50 -12.38
CA VAL A 396 10.06 -10.29 -12.96
C VAL A 396 8.54 -10.48 -13.03
N GLY A 397 7.76 -9.48 -12.58
CA GLY A 397 6.29 -9.53 -12.56
C GLY A 397 5.64 -10.06 -11.27
N TYR A 398 6.41 -10.66 -10.35
CA TYR A 398 5.84 -11.15 -9.08
C TYR A 398 5.63 -10.01 -8.06
N ASP A 399 4.40 -9.86 -7.54
CA ASP A 399 4.03 -8.82 -6.58
C ASP A 399 4.31 -9.24 -5.12
N SER A 400 4.82 -8.30 -4.32
CA SER A 400 5.12 -8.49 -2.89
C SER A 400 3.87 -8.84 -2.08
N SER A 401 2.69 -8.34 -2.49
CA SER A 401 1.39 -8.62 -1.84
C SER A 401 0.98 -10.09 -1.87
N SER A 402 1.52 -10.88 -2.81
CA SER A 402 1.20 -12.30 -2.97
C SER A 402 2.08 -13.24 -2.14
N MET A 403 3.10 -12.71 -1.45
CA MET A 403 3.95 -13.49 -0.55
C MET A 403 3.28 -13.65 0.82
N GLU A 404 2.58 -14.77 1.00
CA GLU A 404 2.12 -15.17 2.32
C GLU A 404 3.31 -15.64 3.18
N TRP A 405 3.37 -15.15 4.41
CA TRP A 405 4.35 -15.54 5.41
C TRP A 405 3.70 -16.41 6.46
N THR A 406 4.20 -17.62 6.67
CA THR A 406 3.80 -18.39 7.85
C THR A 406 4.52 -17.87 9.09
N GLU A 407 3.91 -18.04 10.26
CA GLU A 407 4.53 -17.60 11.51
C GLU A 407 5.84 -18.33 11.80
N MET A 408 5.94 -19.62 11.46
CA MET A 408 7.18 -20.39 11.59
C MET A 408 8.30 -19.82 10.70
N GLU A 409 7.98 -19.50 9.45
CA GLU A 409 8.94 -18.85 8.54
C GLU A 409 9.41 -17.52 9.08
N LEU A 410 8.51 -16.71 9.64
CA LEU A 410 8.85 -15.42 10.24
C LEU A 410 9.77 -15.57 11.46
N ILE A 411 9.50 -16.56 12.33
CA ILE A 411 10.37 -16.88 13.48
C ILE A 411 11.76 -17.29 13.00
N ASP A 412 11.86 -18.16 12.01
CA ASP A 412 13.13 -18.65 11.49
C ASP A 412 13.91 -17.53 10.78
N THR A 413 13.21 -16.69 10.03
CA THR A 413 13.76 -15.50 9.37
C THR A 413 14.29 -14.52 10.40
N LEU A 414 13.54 -14.23 11.48
CA LEU A 414 13.96 -13.32 12.53
C LEU A 414 15.21 -13.83 13.27
N LYS A 415 15.23 -15.11 13.64
CA LYS A 415 16.41 -15.72 14.29
C LYS A 415 17.64 -15.65 13.38
N SER A 416 17.46 -15.92 12.09
CA SER A 416 18.53 -15.93 11.10
C SER A 416 19.06 -14.53 10.82
N VAL A 417 18.19 -13.51 10.66
CA VAL A 417 18.65 -12.12 10.44
C VAL A 417 19.38 -11.59 11.66
N ILE A 418 18.90 -11.88 12.88
CA ILE A 418 19.58 -11.47 14.11
C ILE A 418 20.93 -12.17 14.24
N SER A 419 21.02 -13.47 13.95
CA SER A 419 22.27 -14.22 14.01
C SER A 419 23.31 -13.72 13.00
N THR A 420 22.89 -13.35 11.80
CA THR A 420 23.78 -12.83 10.76
C THR A 420 24.21 -11.40 11.07
N ALA A 421 23.26 -10.50 11.36
CA ALA A 421 23.54 -9.09 11.61
C ALA A 421 24.32 -8.85 12.92
N SER A 422 24.12 -9.68 13.94
CA SER A 422 24.85 -9.57 15.21
C SER A 422 26.36 -9.83 15.10
N LYS A 423 26.85 -10.31 13.95
CA LYS A 423 28.29 -10.49 13.68
C LYS A 423 29.00 -9.18 13.33
N SER A 424 28.28 -8.22 12.76
CA SER A 424 28.83 -6.95 12.25
C SER A 424 28.23 -5.73 12.93
N ALA A 425 27.06 -5.87 13.56
CA ALA A 425 26.31 -4.77 14.14
C ALA A 425 25.72 -5.13 15.52
N LYS A 426 25.59 -4.12 16.38
CA LYS A 426 24.81 -4.24 17.62
C LYS A 426 23.33 -4.11 17.29
N ILE A 427 22.46 -4.86 17.95
CA ILE A 427 21.01 -4.87 17.69
C ILE A 427 20.28 -4.41 18.95
N LEU A 428 19.41 -3.42 18.81
CA LEU A 428 18.51 -2.96 19.86
C LEU A 428 17.05 -3.19 19.47
N LEU A 429 16.34 -3.98 20.27
CA LEU A 429 14.90 -4.21 20.13
C LEU A 429 14.14 -3.44 21.22
N LEU A 430 13.22 -2.58 20.82
CA LEU A 430 12.31 -1.85 21.73
C LEU A 430 10.88 -2.41 21.59
N ILE A 431 10.36 -3.05 22.64
CA ILE A 431 9.07 -3.74 22.59
C ILE A 431 8.16 -3.18 23.68
N ASP A 432 7.15 -2.40 23.30
CA ASP A 432 6.20 -1.80 24.24
C ASP A 432 4.93 -2.66 24.35
N GLY A 433 4.50 -2.91 25.60
CA GLY A 433 3.20 -3.52 25.88
C GLY A 433 3.15 -5.04 25.68
N LEU A 434 4.11 -5.81 26.22
CA LEU A 434 4.03 -7.28 26.15
C LEU A 434 2.73 -7.86 26.74
N ASP A 435 2.10 -7.16 27.68
CA ASP A 435 0.77 -7.51 28.22
C ASP A 435 -0.41 -7.21 27.28
N GLU A 436 -0.15 -6.76 26.05
CA GLU A 436 -1.15 -6.42 25.04
C GLU A 436 -1.22 -7.43 23.88
N ILE A 437 -0.40 -8.49 23.90
CA ILE A 437 -0.52 -9.56 22.91
C ILE A 437 -1.83 -10.32 23.12
N ASP A 438 -2.68 -10.34 22.09
CA ASP A 438 -3.97 -11.02 22.09
C ASP A 438 -4.42 -11.29 20.64
N ASP A 439 -4.17 -12.51 20.15
CA ASP A 439 -4.65 -12.97 18.85
C ASP A 439 -5.67 -14.12 18.97
N GLY A 440 -6.29 -14.25 20.15
CA GLY A 440 -7.31 -15.27 20.42
C GLY A 440 -6.79 -16.71 20.52
N ARG A 441 -5.47 -16.95 20.43
CA ARG A 441 -4.87 -18.28 20.59
C ARG A 441 -4.16 -18.39 21.94
N GLU A 442 -4.38 -19.51 22.63
CA GLU A 442 -3.71 -19.79 23.90
C GLU A 442 -2.20 -20.01 23.70
N GLY A 443 -1.38 -19.50 24.63
CA GLY A 443 0.07 -19.76 24.69
C GLY A 443 0.96 -18.79 23.90
N ASN A 444 0.42 -17.77 23.25
CA ASN A 444 1.24 -16.89 22.40
C ASN A 444 2.14 -15.92 23.15
N LEU A 445 1.74 -15.50 24.35
CA LEU A 445 2.60 -14.72 25.22
C LEU A 445 3.85 -15.52 25.61
N GLU A 446 3.66 -16.78 25.97
CA GLU A 446 4.73 -17.72 26.32
C GLU A 446 5.67 -17.94 25.12
N ARG A 447 5.13 -18.16 23.92
CA ARG A 447 5.92 -18.31 22.69
C ARG A 447 6.75 -17.06 22.37
N LEU A 448 6.18 -15.87 22.55
CA LEU A 448 6.91 -14.61 22.38
C LEU A 448 8.03 -14.49 23.42
N ILE A 449 7.75 -14.80 24.69
CA ILE A 449 8.76 -14.74 25.74
C ILE A 449 9.91 -15.72 25.46
N ASP A 450 9.61 -16.97 25.08
CA ASP A 450 10.61 -17.97 24.71
C ASP A 450 11.48 -17.49 23.54
N LEU A 451 10.87 -16.85 22.54
CA LEU A 451 11.58 -16.25 21.42
C LEU A 451 12.50 -15.12 21.91
N LEU A 452 12.03 -14.18 22.71
CA LEU A 452 12.84 -13.07 23.23
C LEU A 452 14.02 -13.58 24.09
N LEU A 453 13.80 -14.59 24.91
CA LEU A 453 14.85 -15.24 25.69
C LEU A 453 15.87 -15.94 24.79
N ALA A 454 15.45 -16.56 23.69
CA ALA A 454 16.36 -17.16 22.72
C ALA A 454 17.22 -16.09 22.01
N LEU A 455 16.61 -14.96 21.60
CA LEU A 455 17.31 -13.86 20.94
C LEU A 455 18.29 -13.15 21.90
N ALA A 456 17.93 -13.03 23.18
CA ALA A 456 18.76 -12.41 24.22
C ALA A 456 20.08 -13.15 24.50
N LYS A 457 20.22 -14.41 24.04
CA LYS A 457 21.48 -15.18 24.16
C LYS A 457 22.60 -14.65 23.26
N HIS A 458 22.27 -13.83 22.25
CA HIS A 458 23.27 -13.21 21.40
C HIS A 458 23.92 -12.00 22.12
N PRO A 459 25.25 -11.96 22.30
CA PRO A 459 25.91 -10.89 23.08
C PRO A 459 25.70 -9.47 22.54
N MET A 460 25.54 -9.34 21.22
CA MET A 460 25.31 -8.06 20.53
C MET A 460 23.84 -7.64 20.48
N VAL A 461 22.91 -8.42 21.07
CA VAL A 461 21.48 -8.13 21.08
C VAL A 461 21.07 -7.58 22.45
N LYS A 462 20.46 -6.39 22.45
CA LYS A 462 19.83 -5.77 23.61
C LYS A 462 18.32 -5.66 23.37
N ILE A 463 17.52 -6.08 24.34
CA ILE A 463 16.06 -6.09 24.25
C ILE A 463 15.51 -5.28 25.43
N CYS A 464 14.86 -4.16 25.15
CA CYS A 464 14.11 -3.40 26.13
C CYS A 464 12.63 -3.70 25.96
N VAL A 465 12.00 -4.24 27.01
CA VAL A 465 10.59 -4.62 27.01
C VAL A 465 9.82 -3.83 28.04
N SER A 466 8.58 -3.46 27.71
CA SER A 466 7.65 -2.81 28.65
C SER A 466 6.44 -3.69 28.92
N SER A 467 5.98 -3.75 30.18
CA SER A 467 4.72 -4.43 30.52
C SER A 467 4.14 -4.03 31.88
N ARG A 468 2.92 -4.51 32.18
CA ARG A 468 2.40 -4.56 33.56
C ARG A 468 3.16 -5.62 34.37
N PRO A 469 3.26 -5.48 35.71
CA PRO A 469 3.97 -6.44 36.56
C PRO A 469 3.14 -7.71 36.83
N TRP A 470 2.62 -8.35 35.79
CA TRP A 470 1.97 -9.66 35.90
C TRP A 470 2.96 -10.71 36.38
N ASN A 471 2.47 -11.75 37.06
CA ASN A 471 3.32 -12.77 37.68
C ASN A 471 4.24 -13.45 36.66
N ILE A 472 3.73 -13.78 35.47
CA ILE A 472 4.53 -14.35 34.38
C ILE A 472 5.78 -13.51 34.05
N PHE A 473 5.65 -12.18 33.98
CA PHE A 473 6.80 -11.30 33.72
C PHE A 473 7.70 -11.15 34.95
N ARG A 474 7.14 -11.16 36.16
CA ARG A 474 7.94 -11.11 37.40
C ARG A 474 8.79 -12.36 37.56
N ASP A 475 8.22 -13.52 37.26
CA ASP A 475 8.90 -14.81 37.39
C ASP A 475 10.05 -14.93 36.38
N ILE A 476 9.89 -14.34 35.19
CA ILE A 476 10.86 -14.45 34.09
C ILE A 476 11.89 -13.30 34.08
N PHE A 477 11.43 -12.05 34.20
CA PHE A 477 12.28 -10.86 34.10
C PHE A 477 12.67 -10.25 35.45
N GLY A 478 12.17 -10.77 36.58
CA GLY A 478 12.43 -10.20 37.90
C GLY A 478 13.91 -10.20 38.32
N ALA A 479 14.73 -11.07 37.71
CA ALA A 479 16.18 -11.11 37.90
C ALA A 479 16.96 -10.27 36.86
N CYS A 480 16.31 -9.77 35.82
CA CYS A 480 16.92 -8.96 34.78
C CYS A 480 17.12 -7.50 35.25
N ALA A 481 17.83 -6.71 34.43
CA ALA A 481 17.88 -5.27 34.62
C ALA A 481 16.47 -4.70 34.51
N GLN A 482 16.04 -3.91 35.49
CA GLN A 482 14.65 -3.45 35.56
C GLN A 482 14.50 -2.03 36.08
N LEU A 483 13.38 -1.43 35.66
CA LEU A 483 12.92 -0.12 36.06
C LEU A 483 11.45 -0.19 36.42
N ARG A 484 11.14 0.13 37.66
CA ARG A 484 9.76 0.35 38.11
C ARG A 484 9.38 1.82 37.89
N LEU A 485 8.62 2.09 36.85
CA LEU A 485 8.42 3.46 36.36
C LEU A 485 7.78 4.39 37.40
N GLU A 486 6.75 3.94 38.13
CA GLU A 486 6.05 4.81 39.09
C GLU A 486 6.97 5.42 40.16
N ASP A 487 8.09 4.78 40.50
CA ASP A 487 9.02 5.26 41.52
C ASP A 487 9.83 6.49 41.06
N PHE A 488 9.85 6.77 39.74
CA PHE A 488 10.64 7.85 39.13
C PHE A 488 9.78 8.99 38.58
N THR A 489 8.47 8.80 38.51
CA THR A 489 7.54 9.81 37.97
C THR A 489 7.33 11.00 38.92
N GLN A 490 7.71 10.92 40.19
CA GLN A 490 7.31 11.92 41.20
C GLN A 490 7.75 13.35 40.85
N LYS A 491 9.01 13.54 40.44
CA LYS A 491 9.54 14.87 40.07
C LYS A 491 8.87 15.40 38.81
N ASP A 492 8.75 14.55 37.79
CA ASP A 492 8.10 14.87 36.52
C ASP A 492 6.61 15.25 36.74
N ILE A 493 5.92 14.57 37.65
CA ILE A 493 4.55 14.87 38.05
C ILE A 493 4.46 16.24 38.74
N VAL A 494 5.35 16.55 39.69
CA VAL A 494 5.37 17.86 40.35
C VAL A 494 5.56 18.97 39.31
N HIS A 495 6.53 18.79 38.42
CA HIS A 495 6.81 19.75 37.34
C HIS A 495 5.58 19.96 36.44
N TYR A 496 4.99 18.86 35.95
CA TYR A 496 3.78 18.90 35.13
C TYR A 496 2.61 19.61 35.81
N VAL A 497 2.33 19.28 37.08
CA VAL A 497 1.21 19.90 37.84
C VAL A 497 1.45 21.39 38.03
N GLN A 498 2.68 21.78 38.38
CA GLN A 498 3.04 23.18 38.56
C GLN A 498 2.80 23.97 37.29
N GLU A 499 3.37 23.54 36.17
CA GLU A 499 3.23 24.24 34.90
C GLU A 499 1.76 24.34 34.45
N ARG A 500 1.03 23.22 34.52
CA ARG A 500 -0.38 23.19 34.08
C ARG A 500 -1.29 24.04 34.95
N LEU A 501 -1.13 24.03 36.27
CA LEU A 501 -1.94 24.89 37.14
C LEU A 501 -1.50 26.35 37.04
N GLN A 502 -0.20 26.64 36.99
CA GLN A 502 0.34 28.00 36.85
C GLN A 502 -0.03 28.67 35.53
N SER A 503 -0.34 27.90 34.48
CA SER A 503 -0.90 28.45 33.23
C SER A 503 -2.24 29.19 33.46
N HIS A 504 -2.95 28.89 34.56
CA HIS A 504 -4.24 29.50 34.86
C HIS A 504 -4.08 30.80 35.69
N PRO A 505 -4.61 31.95 35.24
CA PRO A 505 -4.42 33.24 35.92
C PRO A 505 -4.84 33.25 37.40
N ARG A 506 -5.95 32.59 37.74
CA ARG A 506 -6.41 32.48 39.15
C ARG A 506 -5.45 31.68 40.02
N PHE A 507 -4.75 30.67 39.48
CA PHE A 507 -3.80 29.91 40.27
C PHE A 507 -2.52 30.72 40.53
N GLN A 508 -2.08 31.54 39.58
CA GLN A 508 -1.00 32.50 39.81
C GLN A 508 -1.35 33.49 40.93
N PHE A 509 -2.60 33.94 40.99
CA PHE A 509 -3.07 34.76 42.11
C PHE A 509 -3.04 34.01 43.44
N ILE A 510 -3.44 32.74 43.47
CA ILE A 510 -3.35 31.88 44.66
C ILE A 510 -1.89 31.76 45.11
N ILE A 511 -0.94 31.50 44.21
CA ILE A 511 0.49 31.40 44.55
C ILE A 511 1.00 32.68 45.22
N ARG A 512 0.59 33.86 44.73
CA ARG A 512 1.00 35.16 45.32
C ARG A 512 0.41 35.41 46.71
N ARG A 513 -0.78 34.87 46.99
CA ARG A 513 -1.52 35.07 48.25
C ARG A 513 -1.23 33.99 49.29
N ASP A 514 -1.05 32.76 48.84
CA ASP A 514 -0.90 31.54 49.64
C ASP A 514 0.05 30.57 48.92
N SER A 515 1.34 30.92 48.90
CA SER A 515 2.38 30.11 48.26
C SER A 515 2.55 28.75 48.94
N GLU A 516 2.34 28.67 50.26
CA GLU A 516 2.47 27.44 51.02
C GLU A 516 1.33 26.48 50.68
N GLY A 517 0.07 26.94 50.70
CA GLY A 517 -1.09 26.14 50.29
C GLY A 517 -1.02 25.68 48.84
N ALA A 518 -0.55 26.53 47.92
CA ALA A 518 -0.32 26.14 46.52
C ALA A 518 0.75 25.05 46.39
N THR A 519 1.85 25.16 47.14
CA THR A 519 2.92 24.15 47.15
C THR A 519 2.43 22.83 47.75
N GLN A 520 1.68 22.90 48.86
CA GLN A 520 1.10 21.73 49.50
C GLN A 520 0.11 21.01 48.58
N LEU A 521 -0.75 21.73 47.86
CA LEU A 521 -1.68 21.13 46.89
C LEU A 521 -0.92 20.35 45.80
N VAL A 522 0.14 20.92 45.25
CA VAL A 522 0.98 20.25 44.24
C VAL A 522 1.61 18.97 44.81
N GLN A 523 2.14 19.03 46.04
CA GLN A 523 2.73 17.88 46.71
C GLN A 523 1.68 16.80 47.02
N ASP A 524 0.48 17.19 47.45
CA ASP A 524 -0.62 16.28 47.73
C ASP A 524 -1.09 15.56 46.47
N ILE A 525 -1.19 16.27 45.33
CA ILE A 525 -1.49 15.66 44.01
C ILE A 525 -0.42 14.63 43.67
N SER A 526 0.86 15.00 43.77
CA SER A 526 1.98 14.11 43.48
C SER A 526 1.95 12.85 44.35
N ARG A 527 1.79 13.01 45.67
CA ARG A 527 1.72 11.89 46.63
C ARG A 527 0.51 10.98 46.35
N LYS A 528 -0.67 11.57 46.13
CA LYS A 528 -1.93 10.81 45.96
C LYS A 528 -1.97 10.04 44.64
N SER A 529 -1.31 10.56 43.60
CA SER A 529 -1.22 9.90 42.30
C SER A 529 -0.54 8.53 42.32
N SER A 530 0.31 8.28 43.34
CA SER A 530 1.10 7.04 43.45
C SER A 530 1.84 6.65 42.15
N GLY A 531 2.30 7.67 41.41
CA GLY A 531 3.04 7.58 40.15
C GLY A 531 2.22 7.31 38.89
N VAL A 532 0.89 7.50 38.94
CA VAL A 532 -0.02 7.29 37.79
C VAL A 532 -0.28 8.62 37.09
N PHE A 533 0.44 8.89 35.99
CA PHE A 533 0.31 10.11 35.20
C PHE A 533 -1.09 10.36 34.63
N LEU A 534 -1.82 9.31 34.24
CA LEU A 534 -3.20 9.44 33.79
C LEU A 534 -4.10 10.03 34.87
N TRP A 535 -3.94 9.57 36.12
CA TRP A 535 -4.67 10.11 37.26
C TRP A 535 -4.34 11.58 37.48
N VAL A 536 -3.05 11.94 37.44
CA VAL A 536 -2.59 13.34 37.57
C VAL A 536 -3.26 14.22 36.52
N ARG A 537 -3.27 13.79 35.26
CA ARG A 537 -3.92 14.53 34.17
C ARG A 537 -5.40 14.75 34.45
N LEU A 538 -6.14 13.73 34.89
CA LEU A 538 -7.57 13.83 35.19
C LEU A 538 -7.83 14.79 36.35
N VAL A 539 -7.08 14.67 37.43
CA VAL A 539 -7.20 15.53 38.60
C VAL A 539 -6.84 16.97 38.29
N VAL A 540 -5.76 17.22 37.55
CA VAL A 540 -5.38 18.58 37.14
C VAL A 540 -6.49 19.23 36.32
N GLU A 541 -7.13 18.51 35.39
CA GLU A 541 -8.26 19.05 34.62
C GLU A 541 -9.51 19.32 35.49
N GLU A 542 -9.83 18.44 36.46
CA GLU A 542 -10.92 18.67 37.43
C GLU A 542 -10.65 19.90 38.32
N LEU A 543 -9.41 20.10 38.76
CA LEU A 543 -9.01 21.28 39.53
C LEU A 543 -8.97 22.56 38.68
N ARG A 544 -8.57 22.47 37.41
CA ARG A 544 -8.66 23.60 36.47
C ARG A 544 -10.11 23.98 36.19
N ALA A 545 -11.03 23.03 36.12
CA ALA A 545 -12.46 23.32 36.06
C ALA A 545 -12.93 24.07 37.33
N GLY A 546 -12.52 23.61 38.52
CA GLY A 546 -12.78 24.34 39.77
C GLY A 546 -12.23 25.76 39.77
N LEU A 547 -11.03 25.98 39.22
CA LEU A 547 -10.47 27.33 39.06
C LEU A 547 -11.34 28.21 38.15
N ARG A 548 -11.89 27.67 37.05
CA ARG A 548 -12.83 28.39 36.18
C ARG A 548 -14.12 28.76 36.92
N ASP A 549 -14.65 27.84 37.73
CA ASP A 549 -15.84 28.04 38.57
C ASP A 549 -15.57 28.96 39.77
N GLY A 550 -14.30 29.30 40.00
CA GLY A 550 -13.86 30.27 40.99
C GLY A 550 -13.56 29.71 42.38
N ASP A 551 -13.26 28.42 42.47
CA ASP A 551 -12.80 27.78 43.69
C ASP A 551 -11.47 28.36 44.18
N ASN A 552 -11.40 28.58 45.49
CA ASN A 552 -10.18 28.94 46.20
C ASN A 552 -9.37 27.70 46.59
N ILE A 553 -8.15 27.90 47.10
CA ILE A 553 -7.23 26.82 47.46
C ILE A 553 -7.86 25.77 48.40
N VAL A 554 -8.64 26.20 49.40
CA VAL A 554 -9.32 25.30 50.35
C VAL A 554 -10.34 24.40 49.65
N ARG A 555 -11.11 24.94 48.70
CA ARG A 555 -12.05 24.15 47.90
C ARG A 555 -11.35 23.19 46.96
N LEU A 556 -10.24 23.60 46.36
CA LEU A 556 -9.42 22.73 45.50
C LEU A 556 -8.82 21.55 46.30
N SER A 557 -8.27 21.81 47.48
CA SER A 557 -7.79 20.74 48.38
C SER A 557 -8.92 19.79 48.80
N ARG A 558 -10.10 20.32 49.16
CA ARG A 558 -11.25 19.47 49.49
C ARG A 558 -11.72 18.62 48.30
N LYS A 559 -11.71 19.16 47.08
CA LYS A 559 -11.99 18.38 45.87
C LYS A 559 -10.98 17.24 45.72
N LEU A 560 -9.69 17.55 45.90
CA LEU A 560 -8.62 16.55 45.86
C LEU A 560 -8.83 15.43 46.88
N ASP A 561 -9.28 15.73 48.10
CA ASP A 561 -9.51 14.74 49.16
C ASP A 561 -10.55 13.67 48.78
N VAL A 562 -11.63 14.08 48.11
CA VAL A 562 -12.73 13.19 47.68
C VAL A 562 -12.35 12.36 46.46
N ILE A 563 -11.31 12.74 45.72
CA ILE A 563 -10.83 11.98 44.56
C ILE A 563 -10.14 10.69 45.02
N PRO A 564 -10.59 9.49 44.61
CA PRO A 564 -9.92 8.23 44.95
C PRO A 564 -8.49 8.20 44.41
N ALA A 565 -7.56 7.57 45.13
CA ALA A 565 -6.18 7.41 44.65
C ALA A 565 -6.04 6.27 43.63
N ASP A 566 -6.92 5.27 43.71
CA ASP A 566 -6.99 4.18 42.74
C ASP A 566 -7.74 4.60 41.47
N LEU A 567 -7.22 4.21 40.31
CA LEU A 567 -7.77 4.62 39.02
C LEU A 567 -9.10 3.91 38.70
N ASN A 568 -9.30 2.66 39.12
CA ASN A 568 -10.57 1.96 38.94
C ASN A 568 -11.65 2.56 39.85
N GLU A 569 -11.31 2.88 41.09
CA GLU A 569 -12.21 3.62 41.99
C GLU A 569 -12.56 5.01 41.42
N TYR A 570 -11.60 5.69 40.78
CA TYR A 570 -11.85 6.95 40.07
C TYR A 570 -12.86 6.77 38.92
N PHE A 571 -12.66 5.77 38.05
CA PHE A 571 -13.60 5.48 36.96
C PHE A 571 -14.98 5.05 37.49
N GLN A 572 -15.04 4.28 38.58
CA GLN A 572 -16.28 3.93 39.23
C GLN A 572 -17.00 5.17 39.79
N ARG A 573 -16.27 6.13 40.36
CA ARG A 573 -16.82 7.43 40.77
C ARG A 573 -17.37 8.21 39.56
N MET A 574 -16.68 8.22 38.42
CA MET A 574 -17.17 8.83 37.18
C MET A 574 -18.47 8.16 36.69
N MET A 575 -18.53 6.83 36.69
CA MET A 575 -19.74 6.09 36.33
C MET A 575 -20.91 6.39 37.29
N ASN A 576 -20.63 6.47 38.59
CA ASN A 576 -21.65 6.74 39.60
C ASN A 576 -22.17 8.18 39.58
N SER A 577 -21.34 9.13 39.11
CA SER A 577 -21.73 10.54 38.97
C SER A 577 -22.62 10.81 37.76
N ILE A 578 -22.79 9.84 36.86
CA ILE A 578 -23.74 9.93 35.75
C ILE A 578 -25.17 10.05 36.31
N PRO A 579 -25.91 11.13 35.96
CA PRO A 579 -27.29 11.32 36.38
C PRO A 579 -28.17 10.13 36.01
N SER A 580 -29.11 9.75 36.87
CA SER A 580 -29.92 8.53 36.69
C SER A 580 -30.66 8.48 35.35
N ASN A 581 -31.16 9.61 34.87
CA ASN A 581 -31.83 9.76 33.58
C ASN A 581 -30.89 9.62 32.37
N HIS A 582 -29.57 9.77 32.54
CA HIS A 582 -28.57 9.61 31.48
C HIS A 582 -27.93 8.22 31.44
N ARG A 583 -28.07 7.41 32.51
CA ARG A 583 -27.35 6.13 32.67
C ARG A 583 -27.62 5.12 31.56
N ARG A 584 -28.87 5.03 31.08
CA ARG A 584 -29.23 4.13 29.98
C ARG A 584 -28.49 4.50 28.70
N GLU A 585 -28.57 5.77 28.30
CA GLU A 585 -27.92 6.30 27.10
C GLU A 585 -26.39 6.19 27.20
N ALA A 586 -25.82 6.58 28.35
CA ALA A 586 -24.39 6.40 28.63
C ALA A 586 -23.95 4.96 28.46
N SER A 587 -24.75 4.02 28.98
CA SER A 587 -24.45 2.60 28.86
C SER A 587 -24.58 2.07 27.43
N MET A 588 -25.48 2.62 26.61
CA MET A 588 -25.54 2.30 25.18
C MET A 588 -24.25 2.76 24.49
N ILE A 589 -23.85 4.03 24.67
CA ILE A 589 -22.63 4.60 24.05
C ILE A 589 -21.39 3.77 24.45
N LEU A 590 -21.24 3.46 25.75
CA LEU A 590 -20.09 2.70 26.23
C LEU A 590 -20.10 1.26 25.70
N GLN A 591 -21.27 0.60 25.62
CA GLN A 591 -21.36 -0.75 25.03
C GLN A 591 -21.08 -0.74 23.53
N ILE A 592 -21.50 0.31 22.79
CA ILE A 592 -21.16 0.46 21.37
C ILE A 592 -19.65 0.64 21.19
N ALA A 593 -19.03 1.54 21.95
CA ALA A 593 -17.58 1.76 21.91
C ALA A 593 -16.78 0.51 22.31
N LEU A 594 -17.29 -0.34 23.21
CA LEU A 594 -16.66 -1.62 23.56
C LEU A 594 -16.83 -2.71 22.50
N TYR A 595 -17.90 -2.65 21.71
CA TYR A 595 -18.30 -3.71 20.79
C TYR A 595 -17.54 -3.67 19.47
N GLU A 596 -17.09 -2.50 19.03
CA GLU A 596 -16.48 -2.34 17.70
C GLU A 596 -15.12 -3.03 17.52
N GLU A 597 -14.44 -3.47 18.58
CA GLU A 597 -13.07 -4.01 18.47
C GLU A 597 -13.00 -5.55 18.26
N THR A 598 -13.62 -6.03 17.18
CA THR A 598 -13.15 -7.24 16.48
C THR A 598 -12.46 -6.81 15.18
N ASP A 599 -11.77 -7.68 14.44
CA ASP A 599 -11.01 -7.37 13.20
C ASP A 599 -11.76 -6.51 12.14
N PHE A 600 -13.07 -6.33 12.32
CA PHE A 600 -13.96 -5.41 11.63
C PHE A 600 -13.84 -3.92 12.01
N GLY A 601 -13.61 -3.57 13.27
CA GLY A 601 -13.57 -2.18 13.75
C GLY A 601 -12.38 -1.40 13.23
N THR A 602 -11.28 -2.09 12.94
CA THR A 602 -10.13 -1.47 12.28
C THR A 602 -10.36 -1.12 10.82
N LEU A 603 -11.35 -1.75 10.19
CA LEU A 603 -11.79 -1.37 8.85
C LEU A 603 -12.76 -0.19 8.90
N HIS A 604 -13.46 0.02 10.03
CA HIS A 604 -14.55 0.98 10.15
C HIS A 604 -14.71 1.51 11.59
N PRO A 605 -13.98 2.56 11.98
CA PRO A 605 -14.02 3.16 13.32
C PRO A 605 -15.40 3.68 13.71
N LEU A 606 -15.64 3.85 15.02
CA LEU A 606 -16.88 4.41 15.55
C LEU A 606 -16.93 5.90 15.28
N TYR A 607 -17.76 6.34 14.34
CA TYR A 607 -17.92 7.75 14.04
C TYR A 607 -18.87 8.42 15.04
N LEU A 608 -18.67 9.72 15.28
CA LEU A 608 -19.59 10.50 16.11
C LEU A 608 -21.01 10.50 15.52
N MET A 609 -21.13 10.41 14.19
CA MET A 609 -22.42 10.35 13.50
C MET A 609 -23.18 9.04 13.80
N ASP A 610 -22.48 7.91 13.97
CA ASP A 610 -23.08 6.62 14.34
C ASP A 610 -23.83 6.74 15.69
N LEU A 611 -23.32 7.56 16.61
CA LEU A 611 -23.91 7.82 17.93
C LEU A 611 -25.03 8.87 17.91
N SER A 612 -25.32 9.51 16.78
CA SER A 612 -26.38 10.51 16.72
C SER A 612 -27.78 9.92 16.91
N PHE A 613 -27.91 8.59 16.72
CA PHE A 613 -29.14 7.82 16.82
C PHE A 613 -29.41 7.24 18.22
N THR A 614 -28.68 7.63 19.27
CA THR A 614 -28.85 7.07 20.63
C THR A 614 -30.21 7.35 21.26
N ASP A 615 -31.02 8.25 20.66
CA ASP A 615 -32.41 8.48 21.04
C ASP A 615 -33.34 7.33 20.62
N GLU A 616 -32.93 6.49 19.67
CA GLU A 616 -33.71 5.35 19.20
C GLU A 616 -33.76 4.24 20.27
N THR A 617 -34.97 3.76 20.56
CA THR A 617 -35.22 2.91 21.74
C THR A 617 -34.77 1.45 21.58
N GLN A 618 -34.57 0.99 20.34
CA GLN A 618 -34.22 -0.38 19.97
C GLN A 618 -32.99 -0.39 19.05
N ALA A 619 -32.20 -1.46 19.09
CA ALA A 619 -31.01 -1.59 18.24
C ALA A 619 -31.34 -1.78 16.75
N ALA A 620 -32.42 -2.49 16.42
CA ALA A 620 -32.79 -2.84 15.05
C ALA A 620 -33.69 -1.79 14.35
N PHE A 621 -33.65 -0.53 14.80
CA PHE A 621 -34.60 0.52 14.42
C PHE A 621 -34.72 0.73 12.89
N ALA A 622 -33.63 0.63 12.14
CA ALA A 622 -33.67 0.78 10.68
C ALA A 622 -33.97 -0.53 9.94
N ILE A 623 -33.79 -1.68 10.59
CA ILE A 623 -33.89 -3.02 9.99
C ILE A 623 -35.34 -3.54 10.06
N GLU A 624 -36.05 -3.25 11.14
CA GLU A 624 -37.44 -3.70 11.34
C GLU A 624 -38.47 -2.74 10.71
N ASN A 625 -38.05 -1.89 9.75
CA ASN A 625 -38.87 -0.88 9.05
C ASN A 625 -39.62 0.10 9.97
N THR A 626 -39.13 0.33 11.19
CA THR A 626 -39.74 1.26 12.15
C THR A 626 -39.19 2.68 12.04
N TYR A 627 -38.08 2.86 11.31
CA TYR A 627 -37.43 4.15 11.13
C TYR A 627 -37.92 4.91 9.88
N ASP A 628 -38.19 6.20 10.06
CA ASP A 628 -38.47 7.13 8.98
C ASP A 628 -37.16 7.72 8.43
N PHE A 629 -36.71 7.22 7.27
CA PHE A 629 -35.48 7.64 6.62
C PHE A 629 -35.47 9.11 6.18
N SER A 630 -36.62 9.80 6.16
CA SER A 630 -36.68 11.23 5.87
C SER A 630 -36.24 12.13 7.03
N LYS A 631 -36.03 11.56 8.22
CA LYS A 631 -35.61 12.30 9.42
C LYS A 631 -34.18 12.85 9.36
N LEU A 632 -33.35 12.44 8.41
CA LEU A 632 -31.97 12.90 8.28
C LEU A 632 -31.78 13.48 6.88
N ASP A 633 -31.60 14.80 6.77
CA ASP A 633 -31.13 15.44 5.53
C ASP A 633 -29.66 15.82 5.66
N LEU A 634 -28.84 15.09 4.92
CA LEU A 634 -27.40 15.32 4.87
C LEU A 634 -27.01 16.50 3.98
N ASN A 635 -27.93 17.00 3.15
CA ASN A 635 -27.72 18.23 2.38
C ASN A 635 -27.98 19.48 3.21
N ASP A 636 -28.67 19.34 4.36
CA ASP A 636 -28.86 20.42 5.32
C ASP A 636 -27.64 20.51 6.26
N SER A 637 -26.74 21.44 5.95
CA SER A 637 -25.53 21.66 6.74
C SER A 637 -25.82 22.10 8.18
N GLU A 638 -26.92 22.82 8.41
CA GLU A 638 -27.33 23.26 9.75
C GLU A 638 -27.83 22.08 10.58
N GLU A 639 -28.60 21.18 9.96
CA GLU A 639 -29.05 19.94 10.60
C GLU A 639 -27.87 19.04 11.01
N VAL A 640 -26.94 18.79 10.09
CA VAL A 640 -25.75 17.95 10.36
C VAL A 640 -24.90 18.55 11.47
N GLN A 641 -24.66 19.86 11.44
CA GLN A 641 -23.90 20.55 12.49
C GLN A 641 -24.60 20.43 13.85
N TYR A 642 -25.91 20.69 13.89
CA TYR A 642 -26.69 20.59 15.12
C TYR A 642 -26.62 19.18 15.70
N ARG A 643 -26.75 18.14 14.86
CA ARG A 643 -26.67 16.74 15.28
C ARG A 643 -25.31 16.38 15.85
N LEU A 644 -24.21 16.73 15.17
CA LEU A 644 -22.85 16.44 15.66
C LEU A 644 -22.55 17.19 16.96
N ALA A 645 -22.88 18.48 17.03
CA ALA A 645 -22.67 19.28 18.24
C ALA A 645 -23.51 18.77 19.42
N SER A 646 -24.77 18.39 19.16
CA SER A 646 -25.65 17.76 20.17
C SER A 646 -25.06 16.42 20.64
N THR A 647 -24.60 15.58 19.71
CA THR A 647 -24.03 14.26 20.02
C THR A 647 -22.72 14.37 20.78
N ALA A 648 -21.84 15.31 20.45
CA ALA A 648 -20.63 15.60 21.24
C ALA A 648 -20.97 16.06 22.67
N ARG A 649 -21.99 16.92 22.83
CA ARG A 649 -22.48 17.35 24.16
C ARG A 649 -23.10 16.19 24.94
N ARG A 650 -23.82 15.29 24.28
CA ARG A 650 -24.33 14.05 24.88
C ARG A 650 -23.17 13.16 25.32
N LEU A 651 -22.21 12.88 24.45
CA LEU A 651 -21.02 12.09 24.77
C LEU A 651 -20.31 12.63 26.03
N ASN A 652 -20.08 13.94 26.10
CA ASN A 652 -19.48 14.59 27.27
C ASN A 652 -20.31 14.43 28.55
N SER A 653 -21.63 14.67 28.47
CA SER A 653 -22.52 14.65 29.65
C SER A 653 -22.97 13.25 30.09
N ARG A 654 -22.94 12.26 29.19
CA ARG A 654 -23.36 10.87 29.44
C ARG A 654 -22.18 10.01 29.87
N CYS A 655 -21.05 10.15 29.20
CA CYS A 655 -19.88 9.31 29.44
C CYS A 655 -18.88 9.93 30.42
N MET A 656 -19.07 11.19 30.83
CA MET A 656 -18.28 11.88 31.84
C MET A 656 -16.77 11.88 31.57
N GLY A 657 -16.34 11.77 30.31
CA GLY A 657 -14.93 11.69 29.91
C GLY A 657 -14.32 10.29 29.88
N LEU A 658 -15.11 9.22 30.00
CA LEU A 658 -14.65 7.83 29.79
C LEU A 658 -14.35 7.54 28.31
N VAL A 659 -15.09 8.18 27.42
CA VAL A 659 -14.83 8.25 25.97
C VAL A 659 -14.66 9.70 25.55
N GLU A 660 -13.90 9.93 24.49
CA GLU A 660 -13.65 11.23 23.91
C GLU A 660 -13.92 11.19 22.41
N CYS A 661 -14.44 12.30 21.88
CA CYS A 661 -14.51 12.50 20.44
C CYS A 661 -13.17 13.06 19.95
N ARG A 662 -12.66 12.52 18.87
CA ARG A 662 -11.47 12.99 18.16
C ARG A 662 -11.82 13.39 16.74
N TYR A 663 -10.95 14.20 16.16
CA TYR A 663 -11.04 14.63 14.76
C TYR A 663 -9.72 14.29 14.09
N GLU A 664 -9.76 13.47 13.04
CA GLU A 664 -8.62 13.21 12.18
C GLU A 664 -8.94 13.61 10.75
N VAL A 665 -8.11 14.49 10.20
CA VAL A 665 -8.18 14.87 8.78
C VAL A 665 -7.67 13.72 7.89
N PHE A 666 -6.87 12.82 8.46
CA PHE A 666 -6.17 11.75 7.74
C PHE A 666 -6.30 10.44 8.51
N ASN A 667 -7.42 9.75 8.36
CA ASN A 667 -7.45 8.35 8.72
C ASN A 667 -6.66 7.57 7.64
N GLN A 668 -5.41 7.21 7.94
CA GLN A 668 -4.50 6.46 7.05
C GLN A 668 -4.99 5.01 6.74
N GLY A 669 -6.17 4.61 7.24
CA GLY A 669 -6.86 3.39 6.80
C GLY A 669 -7.45 3.48 5.39
N PHE A 670 -7.52 4.68 4.80
CA PHE A 670 -7.87 4.92 3.41
C PHE A 670 -6.91 5.96 2.85
N ASP A 671 -5.96 5.54 2.01
CA ASP A 671 -5.19 6.45 1.15
C ASP A 671 -6.16 7.08 0.13
N LEU A 672 -6.83 8.12 0.59
CA LEU A 672 -7.43 9.15 -0.23
C LEU A 672 -6.56 10.38 -0.02
N TRP A 673 -6.25 11.10 -1.09
CA TRP A 673 -5.43 12.33 -1.17
C TRP A 673 -3.94 12.16 -1.52
N ASP A 674 -3.67 11.67 -2.73
CA ASP A 674 -2.47 12.07 -3.46
C ASP A 674 -2.91 12.95 -4.65
N ASP A 675 -3.31 14.20 -4.37
CA ASP A 675 -3.26 15.31 -5.36
C ASP A 675 -3.67 16.73 -4.85
N PHE A 676 -3.67 17.02 -3.54
CA PHE A 676 -3.78 18.40 -3.04
C PHE A 676 -2.64 18.78 -2.09
N HIS A 677 -1.42 18.73 -2.62
CA HIS A 677 -0.29 19.49 -2.07
C HIS A 677 -0.47 20.99 -2.35
N GLN A 678 -1.50 21.63 -1.76
CA GLN A 678 -1.52 23.09 -1.69
C GLN A 678 -2.54 23.70 -0.70
N GLU A 679 -2.73 23.11 0.48
CA GLU A 679 -3.28 23.88 1.60
C GLU A 679 -2.76 23.35 2.94
N LYS A 680 -1.47 23.63 3.21
CA LYS A 680 -0.95 23.67 4.59
C LYS A 680 -1.66 24.79 5.33
N SER A 681 -2.90 24.54 5.76
CA SER A 681 -3.66 25.48 6.55
C SER A 681 -3.07 25.59 7.97
N GLN A 682 -3.24 26.75 8.57
CA GLN A 682 -2.72 27.18 9.88
C GLN A 682 -3.05 26.25 11.08
N PHE A 683 -3.76 25.15 10.85
CA PHE A 683 -4.26 24.22 11.87
C PHE A 683 -3.24 23.20 12.39
N GLU A 684 -2.15 22.92 11.65
CA GLU A 684 -1.08 22.03 12.13
C GLU A 684 -0.27 22.65 13.30
N LEU A 685 -0.36 23.97 13.50
CA LEU A 685 0.43 24.69 14.51
C LEU A 685 -0.17 24.69 15.92
N ALA A 686 -1.34 24.07 16.14
CA ALA A 686 -1.96 24.01 17.47
C ALA A 686 -1.47 22.80 18.28
N SER A 687 -0.71 23.09 19.35
CA SER A 687 -0.20 22.10 20.32
C SER A 687 -1.31 21.18 20.88
N PHE A 688 -0.93 19.96 21.28
CA PHE A 688 -1.83 18.88 21.72
C PHE A 688 -2.76 19.25 22.90
N ALA A 689 -2.36 20.23 23.73
CA ALA A 689 -3.18 20.73 24.83
C ALA A 689 -4.26 21.74 24.40
N MET A 690 -4.06 22.43 23.26
CA MET A 690 -5.09 23.25 22.63
C MET A 690 -6.14 22.40 21.93
N ARG A 691 -5.81 21.20 21.42
CA ARG A 691 -6.74 20.34 20.66
C ARG A 691 -8.03 20.00 21.40
N LYS A 692 -8.01 19.82 22.72
CA LYS A 692 -9.22 19.46 23.49
C LYS A 692 -10.21 20.63 23.68
N ASN A 693 -9.69 21.85 23.89
CA ASN A 693 -10.53 23.06 23.94
C ASN A 693 -10.90 23.52 22.52
N ALA A 694 -9.94 23.48 21.60
CA ALA A 694 -10.11 23.79 20.20
C ALA A 694 -11.07 22.84 19.47
N GLN A 695 -11.33 21.61 19.95
CA GLN A 695 -12.29 20.67 19.32
C GLN A 695 -13.76 21.02 19.62
N MET A 696 -14.06 21.43 20.86
CA MET A 696 -15.37 21.98 21.22
C MET A 696 -15.53 23.41 20.70
N GLU A 697 -14.48 24.24 20.77
CA GLU A 697 -14.43 25.50 20.03
C GLU A 697 -14.51 25.26 18.52
N LEU A 698 -13.95 24.20 17.92
CA LEU A 698 -14.04 23.93 16.47
C LEU A 698 -15.50 23.71 16.06
N LEU A 699 -16.27 22.95 16.83
CA LEU A 699 -17.71 22.78 16.59
C LEU A 699 -18.50 24.09 16.80
N GLU A 700 -18.02 25.00 17.66
CA GLU A 700 -18.65 26.28 18.01
C GLU A 700 -18.12 27.52 17.23
N THR A 701 -16.94 27.44 16.62
CA THR A 701 -16.17 28.55 15.99
C THR A 701 -15.77 28.28 14.54
N MET A 702 -16.08 27.09 13.99
CA MET A 702 -16.00 26.87 12.55
C MET A 702 -16.80 27.97 11.85
N ASP A 703 -16.10 28.80 11.07
CA ASP A 703 -16.76 29.69 10.12
C ASP A 703 -17.66 28.79 9.27
N HIS A 704 -18.97 28.92 9.45
CA HIS A 704 -19.99 27.98 8.98
C HIS A 704 -19.91 27.75 7.47
N GLN A 705 -19.33 28.71 6.72
CA GLN A 705 -19.04 28.60 5.30
C GLN A 705 -17.79 27.79 4.95
N SER A 706 -16.81 27.65 5.84
CA SER A 706 -15.54 26.95 5.59
C SER A 706 -15.57 25.46 5.94
N ALA A 707 -16.43 25.09 6.91
CA ALA A 707 -16.57 23.73 7.44
C ALA A 707 -17.58 22.89 6.67
N PHE A 708 -18.74 23.51 6.41
CA PHE A 708 -19.92 22.91 5.82
C PHE A 708 -20.46 23.74 4.64
N GLY A 709 -19.79 24.84 4.28
CA GLY A 709 -20.11 25.59 3.07
C GLY A 709 -19.40 24.97 1.87
N GLY A 710 -20.19 24.35 1.01
CA GLY A 710 -19.71 23.66 -0.20
C GLY A 710 -19.70 22.13 -0.07
N SER A 711 -19.20 21.48 -1.11
CA SER A 711 -19.28 20.03 -1.42
C SER A 711 -18.64 19.04 -0.42
N ASN A 712 -18.39 19.42 0.84
CA ASN A 712 -17.49 18.71 1.76
C ASN A 712 -18.20 18.07 2.97
N ILE A 713 -19.33 17.40 2.75
CA ILE A 713 -20.04 16.62 3.79
C ILE A 713 -19.15 15.58 4.49
N HIS A 714 -18.11 15.10 3.82
CA HIS A 714 -17.13 14.15 4.32
C HIS A 714 -16.51 14.50 5.67
N ARG A 715 -16.39 15.80 5.99
CA ARG A 715 -15.82 16.25 7.27
C ARG A 715 -16.66 15.84 8.49
N ALA A 716 -17.97 15.62 8.31
CA ALA A 716 -18.85 15.08 9.37
C ALA A 716 -18.41 13.68 9.83
N PHE A 717 -17.75 12.93 8.94
CA PHE A 717 -17.29 11.56 9.16
C PHE A 717 -15.80 11.48 9.52
N CYS A 718 -15.14 12.62 9.75
CA CYS A 718 -13.78 12.68 10.29
C CYS A 718 -13.75 12.70 11.83
N PHE A 719 -14.93 12.71 12.46
CA PHE A 719 -15.07 12.65 13.92
C PHE A 719 -15.28 11.21 14.37
N TYR A 720 -14.36 10.69 15.17
CA TYR A 720 -14.40 9.32 15.69
C TYR A 720 -14.37 9.32 17.21
N VAL A 721 -14.84 8.23 17.81
CA VAL A 721 -15.00 8.09 19.26
C VAL A 721 -14.06 7.01 19.78
N GLU A 722 -13.23 7.38 20.75
CA GLU A 722 -12.29 6.47 21.40
C GLU A 722 -12.43 6.50 22.91
N PHE A 723 -11.93 5.46 23.58
CA PHE A 723 -11.71 5.52 25.01
C PHE A 723 -10.65 6.57 25.36
N LEU A 724 -10.88 7.30 26.44
CA LEU A 724 -9.90 8.25 27.00
C LEU A 724 -8.51 7.61 27.19
N HIS A 725 -8.50 6.35 27.63
CA HIS A 725 -7.30 5.54 27.82
C HIS A 725 -7.65 4.05 27.86
N ARG A 726 -6.72 3.16 27.48
CA ARG A 726 -6.85 1.70 27.60
C ARG A 726 -7.32 1.25 28.99
N SER A 727 -6.82 1.89 30.05
CA SER A 727 -7.24 1.58 31.43
C SER A 727 -8.72 1.82 31.68
N CYS A 728 -9.35 2.78 30.99
CA CYS A 728 -10.81 2.98 31.05
C CYS A 728 -11.53 1.80 30.41
N ARG A 729 -11.04 1.34 29.25
CA ARG A 729 -11.55 0.17 28.55
C ARG A 729 -11.44 -1.09 29.39
N ASP A 730 -10.27 -1.37 29.95
CA ASP A 730 -10.05 -2.53 30.83
C ASP A 730 -11.00 -2.51 32.04
N PHE A 731 -11.19 -1.33 32.65
CA PHE A 731 -12.14 -1.14 33.73
C PHE A 731 -13.57 -1.45 33.28
N LEU A 732 -13.98 -0.99 32.10
CA LEU A 732 -15.32 -1.25 31.56
C LEU A 732 -15.53 -2.71 31.16
N LEU A 733 -14.48 -3.43 30.75
CA LEU A 733 -14.51 -4.88 30.47
C LEU A 733 -14.54 -5.75 31.72
N SER A 734 -14.28 -5.20 32.91
CA SER A 734 -14.38 -5.96 34.16
C SER A 734 -15.79 -6.55 34.35
N PRO A 735 -15.92 -7.74 34.97
CA PRO A 735 -17.22 -8.37 35.21
C PRO A 735 -18.21 -7.48 35.96
N GLU A 736 -17.72 -6.67 36.90
CA GLU A 736 -18.51 -5.74 37.69
C GLU A 736 -19.06 -4.59 36.84
N SER A 737 -18.23 -3.98 36.01
CA SER A 737 -18.64 -2.92 35.09
C SER A 737 -19.59 -3.42 34.01
N GLN A 738 -19.34 -4.60 33.45
CA GLN A 738 -20.24 -5.23 32.48
C GLN A 738 -21.63 -5.48 33.07
N LYS A 739 -21.70 -6.00 34.30
CA LYS A 739 -22.99 -6.15 35.03
C LYS A 739 -23.70 -4.81 35.20
N LEU A 740 -22.97 -3.75 35.51
CA LEU A 740 -23.54 -2.41 35.68
C LEU A 740 -24.07 -1.83 34.36
N LEU A 741 -23.32 -1.97 33.27
CA LEU A 741 -23.75 -1.53 31.93
C LEU A 741 -25.02 -2.28 31.50
N HIS A 742 -25.03 -3.62 31.63
CA HIS A 742 -26.23 -4.40 31.31
C HIS A 742 -27.41 -4.03 32.21
N HIS A 743 -27.18 -3.72 33.49
CA HIS A 743 -28.23 -3.24 34.38
C HIS A 743 -28.84 -1.92 33.89
N TYR A 744 -28.02 -0.96 33.45
CA TYR A 744 -28.49 0.34 32.95
C TYR A 744 -29.27 0.25 31.64
N THR A 745 -29.01 -0.78 30.83
CA THR A 745 -29.74 -1.03 29.58
C THR A 745 -30.88 -2.04 29.71
N GLY A 746 -31.08 -2.62 30.90
CA GLY A 746 -32.11 -3.63 31.15
C GLY A 746 -31.77 -5.01 30.57
N GLY A 747 -30.51 -5.26 30.21
CA GLY A 747 -30.03 -6.50 29.60
C GLY A 747 -28.77 -6.28 28.76
N ARG A 748 -28.40 -7.28 27.94
CA ARG A 748 -27.34 -7.08 26.94
C ARG A 748 -27.85 -6.18 25.82
N PHE A 749 -27.11 -5.14 25.48
CA PHE A 749 -27.41 -4.27 24.34
C PHE A 749 -26.74 -4.79 23.07
N ASP A 750 -27.49 -4.92 21.98
CA ASP A 750 -26.96 -5.34 20.68
C ASP A 750 -26.35 -4.16 19.93
N ALA A 751 -25.11 -3.83 20.29
CA ALA A 751 -24.35 -2.75 19.68
C ALA A 751 -24.13 -2.93 18.17
N ARG A 752 -23.95 -4.17 17.68
CA ARG A 752 -23.73 -4.42 16.24
C ARG A 752 -24.93 -4.00 15.42
N THR A 753 -26.09 -4.45 15.85
CA THR A 753 -27.35 -4.20 15.15
C THR A 753 -27.68 -2.71 15.19
N PHE A 754 -27.33 -2.02 16.29
CA PHE A 754 -27.44 -0.56 16.39
C PHE A 754 -26.55 0.17 15.36
N VAL A 755 -25.25 -0.12 15.30
CA VAL A 755 -24.33 0.54 14.34
C VAL A 755 -24.73 0.25 12.89
N ARG A 756 -25.16 -0.99 12.58
CA ARG A 756 -25.73 -1.33 11.27
C ARG A 756 -26.95 -0.47 10.94
N SER A 757 -27.85 -0.28 11.89
CA SER A 757 -29.03 0.54 11.70
C SER A 757 -28.68 2.01 11.48
N ALA A 758 -27.74 2.55 12.25
CA ALA A 758 -27.24 3.92 12.08
C ALA A 758 -26.65 4.15 10.68
N ARG A 759 -25.73 3.28 10.25
CA ARG A 759 -25.09 3.40 8.94
C ARG A 759 -26.03 3.15 7.77
N LEU A 760 -27.07 2.32 7.94
CA LEU A 760 -28.13 2.20 6.94
C LEU A 760 -28.89 3.51 6.74
N VAL A 761 -29.17 4.24 7.82
CA VAL A 761 -29.80 5.55 7.73
C VAL A 761 -28.88 6.56 7.06
N GLU A 762 -27.60 6.58 7.43
CA GLU A 762 -26.60 7.46 6.81
C GLU A 762 -26.45 7.21 5.30
N ILE A 763 -26.33 5.95 4.87
CA ILE A 763 -26.28 5.57 3.45
C ILE A 763 -27.52 6.07 2.70
N LYS A 764 -28.71 5.92 3.30
CA LYS A 764 -29.97 6.38 2.69
C LYS A 764 -30.02 7.90 2.57
N ALA A 765 -29.51 8.63 3.55
CA ALA A 765 -29.50 10.09 3.55
C ALA A 765 -28.45 10.68 2.60
N LEU A 766 -27.30 10.02 2.42
CA LEU A 766 -26.25 10.46 1.49
C LEU A 766 -26.71 10.45 0.03
N GLY A 767 -27.54 9.47 -0.33
CA GLY A 767 -27.85 9.22 -1.74
C GLY A 767 -26.59 8.86 -2.55
N VAL A 768 -26.69 8.91 -3.89
CA VAL A 768 -25.66 8.39 -4.81
C VAL A 768 -25.21 9.46 -5.81
N LYS A 769 -24.94 10.69 -5.35
CA LYS A 769 -24.52 11.77 -6.27
C LYS A 769 -23.34 12.58 -5.71
N GLY A 770 -22.24 12.62 -6.48
CA GLY A 770 -21.15 13.59 -6.31
C GLY A 770 -19.99 13.06 -5.45
N PRO A 771 -19.11 13.95 -4.92
CA PRO A 771 -17.95 13.55 -4.10
C PRO A 771 -18.31 12.64 -2.92
N ALA A 772 -19.56 12.71 -2.42
CA ALA A 772 -20.13 11.86 -1.38
C ALA A 772 -20.21 10.36 -1.75
N GLY A 773 -20.19 10.01 -3.03
CA GLY A 773 -20.34 8.64 -3.54
C GLY A 773 -19.32 7.65 -3.00
N MET A 774 -18.05 8.06 -2.88
CA MET A 774 -16.98 7.22 -2.34
C MET A 774 -17.21 6.86 -0.87
N PHE A 775 -17.62 7.84 -0.07
CA PHE A 775 -17.90 7.62 1.35
C PHE A 775 -19.13 6.74 1.56
N ALA A 776 -20.17 6.99 0.77
CA ALA A 776 -21.39 6.20 0.78
C ALA A 776 -21.10 4.74 0.36
N ALA A 777 -20.17 4.53 -0.57
CA ALA A 777 -19.68 3.21 -0.94
C ALA A 777 -18.89 2.52 0.18
N SER A 778 -18.08 3.26 0.94
CA SER A 778 -17.39 2.74 2.13
C SER A 778 -18.36 2.30 3.24
N LEU A 779 -19.39 3.10 3.52
CA LEU A 779 -20.44 2.70 4.47
C LEU A 779 -21.19 1.45 3.98
N ALA A 780 -21.54 1.38 2.70
CA ALA A 780 -22.20 0.19 2.16
C ALA A 780 -21.29 -1.04 2.19
N SER A 781 -19.99 -0.86 2.02
CA SER A 781 -18.98 -1.90 2.21
C SER A 781 -18.98 -2.46 3.63
N TYR A 782 -19.05 -1.61 4.65
CA TYR A 782 -19.24 -2.04 6.05
C TYR A 782 -20.51 -2.86 6.21
N VAL A 783 -21.66 -2.30 5.82
CA VAL A 783 -22.95 -2.96 6.07
C VAL A 783 -22.98 -4.30 5.35
N LEU A 784 -22.55 -4.36 4.08
CA LEU A 784 -22.45 -5.59 3.30
C LEU A 784 -21.57 -6.63 3.99
N SER A 785 -20.36 -6.25 4.38
CA SER A 785 -19.43 -7.19 4.98
C SER A 785 -19.91 -7.70 6.35
N THR A 786 -20.59 -6.88 7.15
CA THR A 786 -21.14 -7.34 8.44
C THR A 786 -22.28 -8.35 8.27
N ILE A 787 -23.17 -8.18 7.29
CA ILE A 787 -24.24 -9.18 7.00
C ILE A 787 -23.68 -10.42 6.29
N SER A 788 -22.47 -10.32 5.77
CA SER A 788 -21.72 -11.42 5.16
C SER A 788 -20.95 -12.26 6.18
N LEU A 789 -21.08 -12.04 7.48
CA LEU A 789 -20.47 -12.92 8.48
C LEU A 789 -21.28 -14.22 8.64
N PRO A 790 -20.65 -15.39 8.87
CA PRO A 790 -21.32 -16.69 8.93
C PRO A 790 -22.56 -16.75 9.83
N GLU A 791 -22.53 -16.03 10.95
CA GLU A 791 -23.60 -15.97 11.94
C GLU A 791 -24.83 -15.14 11.51
N PHE A 792 -24.73 -14.31 10.46
CA PHE A 792 -25.83 -13.47 9.97
C PHE A 792 -26.35 -13.84 8.58
N ARG A 793 -25.55 -14.49 7.72
CA ARG A 793 -25.91 -14.79 6.32
C ARG A 793 -27.29 -15.43 6.11
N ALA A 794 -27.73 -16.25 7.07
CA ALA A 794 -28.99 -17.00 7.00
C ALA A 794 -30.17 -16.32 7.70
N LEU A 795 -29.98 -15.18 8.38
CA LEU A 795 -31.06 -14.47 9.09
C LEU A 795 -31.93 -13.66 8.13
N ASP A 796 -33.24 -13.57 8.43
CA ASP A 796 -34.20 -12.78 7.64
C ASP A 796 -33.92 -11.27 7.69
N SER A 797 -33.36 -10.79 8.80
CA SER A 797 -32.89 -9.41 8.94
C SER A 797 -31.80 -9.08 7.91
N SER A 798 -30.89 -10.02 7.61
CA SER A 798 -29.85 -9.83 6.60
C SER A 798 -30.41 -9.69 5.19
N ALA A 799 -31.49 -10.43 4.86
CA ALA A 799 -32.17 -10.26 3.57
C ALA A 799 -32.84 -8.89 3.46
N THR A 800 -33.43 -8.39 4.56
CA THR A 800 -34.03 -7.06 4.63
C THR A 800 -32.98 -5.96 4.43
N VAL A 801 -31.86 -6.05 5.15
CA VAL A 801 -30.71 -5.13 4.99
C VAL A 801 -30.16 -5.16 3.57
N ALA A 802 -29.98 -6.35 3.00
CA ALA A 802 -29.51 -6.53 1.64
C ALA A 802 -30.47 -5.89 0.60
N GLY A 803 -31.78 -6.04 0.79
CA GLY A 803 -32.79 -5.37 -0.05
C GLY A 803 -32.74 -3.84 0.05
N LEU A 804 -32.44 -3.29 1.23
CA LEU A 804 -32.25 -1.84 1.41
C LEU A 804 -30.97 -1.32 0.72
N LEU A 805 -29.90 -2.13 0.71
CA LEU A 805 -28.62 -1.83 0.06
C LEU A 805 -28.66 -1.99 -1.47
N GLN A 806 -29.48 -2.90 -2.00
CA GLN A 806 -29.54 -3.21 -3.43
C GLN A 806 -29.56 -1.96 -4.34
N PRO A 807 -30.57 -1.06 -4.24
CA PRO A 807 -30.66 0.08 -5.15
C PRO A 807 -29.48 1.03 -5.02
N PHE A 808 -28.85 1.06 -3.84
CA PHE A 808 -27.71 1.92 -3.55
C PHE A 808 -26.44 1.38 -4.22
N ILE A 809 -26.12 0.10 -4.04
CA ILE A 809 -24.96 -0.55 -4.70
C ILE A 809 -25.10 -0.49 -6.23
N GLU A 810 -26.29 -0.81 -6.76
CA GLU A 810 -26.53 -0.75 -8.20
C GLU A 810 -26.34 0.66 -8.77
N SER A 811 -26.66 1.69 -8.00
CA SER A 811 -26.45 3.08 -8.39
C SER A 811 -24.98 3.52 -8.29
N ILE A 812 -24.22 3.07 -7.28
CA ILE A 812 -22.76 3.33 -7.19
C ILE A 812 -22.07 2.82 -8.45
N VAL A 813 -22.42 1.60 -8.85
CA VAL A 813 -21.83 0.97 -10.03
C VAL A 813 -22.19 1.70 -11.31
N GLN A 814 -23.43 2.20 -11.43
CA GLN A 814 -23.85 2.99 -12.59
C GLN A 814 -23.04 4.29 -12.77
N HIS A 815 -22.57 4.88 -11.68
CA HIS A 815 -21.82 6.14 -11.70
C HIS A 815 -20.28 5.95 -11.64
N ASN A 816 -19.79 4.71 -11.59
CA ASN A 816 -18.36 4.37 -11.42
C ASN A 816 -17.71 5.02 -10.19
N GLU A 817 -18.44 5.18 -9.08
CA GLU A 817 -17.94 5.85 -7.87
C GLU A 817 -17.28 4.88 -6.87
N PHE A 818 -16.67 3.78 -7.34
CA PHE A 818 -16.18 2.67 -6.49
C PHE A 818 -14.65 2.43 -6.52
N ASP A 819 -13.87 3.35 -7.09
CA ASP A 819 -12.42 3.20 -7.25
C ASP A 819 -11.62 3.19 -5.92
N ILE A 820 -12.23 3.54 -4.76
CA ILE A 820 -11.57 3.54 -3.44
C ILE A 820 -12.35 2.76 -2.33
N VAL A 821 -13.23 1.83 -2.70
CA VAL A 821 -13.97 1.03 -1.69
C VAL A 821 -13.12 -0.14 -1.18
N ALA A 822 -13.26 -0.49 0.11
CA ALA A 822 -12.51 -1.58 0.76
C ALA A 822 -12.35 -2.84 -0.13
N TRP A 823 -11.16 -3.45 -0.08
CA TRP A 823 -10.68 -4.42 -1.07
C TRP A 823 -11.62 -5.58 -1.39
N TYR A 824 -12.43 -5.99 -0.41
CA TYR A 824 -13.34 -7.11 -0.56
C TYR A 824 -14.55 -6.78 -1.44
N ILE A 825 -15.11 -5.56 -1.39
CA ILE A 825 -16.27 -5.22 -2.25
C ILE A 825 -15.83 -4.77 -3.64
N SER A 826 -14.73 -4.02 -3.74
CA SER A 826 -14.19 -3.56 -5.03
C SER A 826 -13.88 -4.74 -5.96
N THR A 827 -13.43 -5.86 -5.42
CA THR A 827 -13.21 -7.12 -6.15
C THR A 827 -14.45 -7.60 -6.93
N SER A 828 -15.65 -7.43 -6.39
CA SER A 828 -16.89 -7.74 -7.09
C SER A 828 -17.32 -6.60 -8.02
N LEU A 829 -17.18 -5.34 -7.59
CA LEU A 829 -17.63 -4.17 -8.36
C LEU A 829 -16.81 -3.92 -9.64
N ASN A 830 -15.49 -4.17 -9.61
CA ASN A 830 -14.58 -3.95 -10.75
C ASN A 830 -14.98 -4.73 -12.01
N THR A 831 -15.53 -5.93 -11.83
CA THR A 831 -15.98 -6.77 -12.96
C THR A 831 -17.46 -6.62 -13.29
N TRP A 832 -18.18 -5.77 -12.54
CA TRP A 832 -19.64 -5.74 -12.58
C TRP A 832 -20.20 -5.51 -13.98
N HIS A 833 -19.67 -4.50 -14.67
CA HIS A 833 -20.11 -4.16 -16.04
C HIS A 833 -19.73 -5.23 -17.06
N VAL A 834 -18.52 -5.79 -16.94
CA VAL A 834 -18.00 -6.84 -17.84
C VAL A 834 -18.81 -8.12 -17.71
N GLU A 835 -19.07 -8.56 -16.49
CA GLU A 835 -19.82 -9.78 -16.21
C GLU A 835 -21.34 -9.58 -16.29
N LYS A 836 -21.81 -8.34 -16.49
CA LYS A 836 -23.23 -7.93 -16.42
C LYS A 836 -23.88 -8.40 -15.12
N SER A 837 -23.20 -8.12 -14.01
CA SER A 837 -23.57 -8.48 -12.65
C SER A 837 -24.86 -7.78 -12.20
N SER A 838 -25.42 -8.30 -11.12
CA SER A 838 -26.57 -7.72 -10.41
C SER A 838 -26.34 -7.88 -8.92
N PHE A 839 -27.18 -7.27 -8.08
CA PHE A 839 -27.07 -7.48 -6.65
C PHE A 839 -27.25 -8.96 -6.24
N LEU A 840 -27.99 -9.77 -7.01
CA LEU A 840 -28.06 -11.23 -6.78
C LEU A 840 -26.70 -11.92 -6.96
N THR A 841 -25.89 -11.52 -7.94
CA THR A 841 -24.56 -12.13 -8.13
C THR A 841 -23.55 -11.63 -7.09
N LEU A 842 -23.69 -10.38 -6.64
CA LEU A 842 -22.97 -9.88 -5.46
C LEU A 842 -23.35 -10.67 -4.19
N ALA A 843 -24.65 -10.93 -3.99
CA ALA A 843 -25.12 -11.72 -2.87
C ALA A 843 -24.52 -13.13 -2.87
N ILE A 844 -24.32 -13.75 -4.05
CA ILE A 844 -23.62 -15.03 -4.18
C ILE A 844 -22.14 -14.91 -3.81
N ASP A 845 -21.45 -13.87 -4.31
CA ASP A 845 -20.05 -13.60 -3.96
C ASP A 845 -19.86 -13.47 -2.44
N PHE A 846 -20.83 -12.89 -1.74
CA PHE A 846 -20.80 -12.65 -0.29
C PHE A 846 -21.54 -13.70 0.56
N GLN A 847 -22.08 -14.76 -0.06
CA GLN A 847 -22.90 -15.81 0.56
C GLN A 847 -24.08 -15.28 1.39
N LEU A 848 -24.83 -14.29 0.89
CA LEU A 848 -26.02 -13.77 1.57
C LEU A 848 -27.22 -14.73 1.42
N THR A 849 -27.16 -15.90 2.07
CA THR A 849 -28.04 -17.05 1.83
C THR A 849 -29.52 -16.71 1.89
N SER A 850 -29.98 -15.94 2.89
CA SER A 850 -31.40 -15.57 3.00
C SER A 850 -31.88 -14.71 1.82
N TYR A 851 -31.07 -13.73 1.40
CA TYR A 851 -31.36 -12.91 0.22
C TYR A 851 -31.36 -13.74 -1.08
N ILE A 852 -30.38 -14.64 -1.23
CA ILE A 852 -30.29 -15.53 -2.40
C ILE A 852 -31.55 -16.40 -2.48
N ARG A 853 -32.00 -17.03 -1.38
CA ARG A 853 -33.22 -17.85 -1.37
C ARG A 853 -34.46 -17.05 -1.80
N ALA A 854 -34.56 -15.78 -1.41
CA ALA A 854 -35.69 -14.92 -1.75
C ALA A 854 -35.70 -14.48 -3.23
N HIS A 855 -34.53 -14.31 -3.85
CA HIS A 855 -34.39 -13.68 -5.17
C HIS A 855 -33.90 -14.61 -6.29
N LEU A 856 -33.39 -15.80 -5.96
CA LEU A 856 -32.98 -16.81 -6.94
C LEU A 856 -34.22 -17.50 -7.52
N THR A 857 -34.60 -17.06 -8.72
CA THR A 857 -35.72 -17.62 -9.49
C THR A 857 -35.23 -18.19 -10.83
N ARG A 858 -35.98 -19.14 -11.41
CA ARG A 858 -35.74 -19.63 -12.79
C ARG A 858 -35.62 -18.48 -13.80
N SER A 859 -36.49 -17.48 -13.69
CA SER A 859 -36.42 -16.30 -14.56
C SER A 859 -35.15 -15.48 -14.34
N ALA A 860 -34.58 -15.43 -13.13
CA ALA A 860 -33.34 -14.71 -12.85
C ALA A 860 -32.14 -15.43 -13.50
N ILE A 861 -32.15 -16.77 -13.50
CA ILE A 861 -31.12 -17.60 -14.16
C ILE A 861 -31.19 -17.42 -15.68
N GLU A 862 -32.38 -17.59 -16.28
CA GLU A 862 -32.56 -17.53 -17.74
C GLU A 862 -32.29 -16.13 -18.33
N LYS A 863 -32.59 -15.06 -17.58
CA LYS A 863 -32.38 -13.67 -18.04
C LYS A 863 -30.96 -13.16 -17.80
N LYS A 864 -30.12 -13.86 -17.03
CA LYS A 864 -28.76 -13.39 -16.73
C LYS A 864 -27.92 -13.38 -18.01
N LYS A 865 -27.50 -12.18 -18.39
CA LYS A 865 -26.52 -11.96 -19.47
C LYS A 865 -25.11 -11.92 -18.88
N GLY A 866 -24.07 -12.14 -19.70
CA GLY A 866 -22.67 -12.10 -19.24
C GLY A 866 -22.26 -13.40 -18.55
N ARG A 867 -21.68 -13.31 -17.35
CA ARG A 867 -21.29 -14.49 -16.55
C ARG A 867 -22.53 -15.22 -16.01
N PRO A 868 -22.71 -16.54 -16.27
CA PRO A 868 -23.86 -17.31 -15.78
C PRO A 868 -23.93 -17.41 -14.25
N ILE A 869 -25.13 -17.46 -13.68
CA ILE A 869 -25.32 -17.61 -12.21
C ILE A 869 -24.65 -18.89 -11.68
N LEU A 870 -24.80 -20.01 -12.40
CA LEU A 870 -24.17 -21.27 -12.04
C LEU A 870 -22.64 -21.14 -11.94
N ASP A 871 -22.05 -20.32 -12.79
CA ASP A 871 -20.61 -20.08 -12.83
C ASP A 871 -20.11 -19.17 -11.68
N TYR A 872 -20.93 -18.27 -11.15
CA TYR A 872 -20.61 -17.55 -9.90
C TYR A 872 -20.51 -18.49 -8.70
N VAL A 873 -21.41 -19.47 -8.61
CA VAL A 873 -21.44 -20.43 -7.50
C VAL A 873 -20.26 -21.39 -7.57
N LEU A 874 -19.91 -21.84 -8.78
CA LEU A 874 -18.86 -22.84 -9.01
C LEU A 874 -17.44 -22.27 -8.95
N ARG A 875 -17.25 -21.00 -9.34
CA ARG A 875 -15.94 -20.33 -9.35
C ARG A 875 -15.97 -19.12 -8.40
N PRO A 876 -15.85 -19.33 -7.08
CA PRO A 876 -16.01 -18.27 -6.10
C PRO A 876 -14.92 -17.21 -6.22
N ARG A 877 -15.31 -15.96 -6.04
CA ARG A 877 -14.42 -14.81 -6.23
C ARG A 877 -13.36 -14.65 -5.13
N PHE A 878 -13.66 -15.10 -3.92
CA PHE A 878 -12.75 -15.00 -2.77
C PHE A 878 -11.89 -16.27 -2.59
N MET A 879 -11.81 -17.14 -3.62
CA MET A 879 -10.90 -18.29 -3.56
C MET A 879 -9.45 -17.83 -3.39
N GLY A 880 -8.70 -18.50 -2.51
CA GLY A 880 -7.35 -18.08 -2.10
C GLY A 880 -7.35 -16.92 -1.09
N ARG A 881 -8.44 -16.18 -0.93
CA ARG A 881 -8.53 -15.05 0.00
C ARG A 881 -9.10 -15.50 1.34
N THR A 882 -8.35 -16.29 2.10
CA THR A 882 -8.78 -16.64 3.46
C THR A 882 -8.64 -15.41 4.36
N SER A 883 -9.74 -14.66 4.53
CA SER A 883 -9.84 -13.73 5.65
C SER A 883 -10.20 -14.52 6.91
N ASP A 884 -9.50 -14.29 8.03
CA ASP A 884 -9.88 -14.82 9.35
C ASP A 884 -11.31 -14.41 9.75
N LEU A 885 -11.82 -13.34 9.10
CA LEU A 885 -13.17 -12.81 9.21
C LEU A 885 -14.26 -13.68 8.56
N GLY A 886 -13.88 -14.62 7.69
CA GLY A 886 -14.82 -15.48 6.98
C GLY A 886 -15.79 -14.73 6.06
N ILE A 887 -15.42 -13.57 5.50
CA ILE A 887 -16.23 -12.78 4.54
C ILE A 887 -16.07 -13.37 3.14
N GLY A 888 -17.17 -13.43 2.38
CA GLY A 888 -17.13 -13.85 0.99
C GLY A 888 -17.16 -15.36 0.80
N ASN A 889 -17.41 -15.77 -0.44
CA ASN A 889 -17.43 -17.15 -0.85
C ASN A 889 -16.04 -17.64 -1.29
N VAL A 890 -15.49 -18.65 -0.61
CA VAL A 890 -14.16 -19.22 -0.88
C VAL A 890 -14.23 -20.57 -1.59
N TRP A 891 -15.37 -21.28 -1.53
CA TRP A 891 -15.62 -22.57 -2.20
C TRP A 891 -17.13 -22.74 -2.49
N PRO A 892 -17.54 -23.54 -3.48
CA PRO A 892 -18.96 -23.67 -3.84
C PRO A 892 -19.85 -24.03 -2.65
N ASP A 893 -20.94 -23.28 -2.46
CA ASP A 893 -21.98 -23.60 -1.47
C ASP A 893 -22.94 -24.63 -2.06
N MET A 894 -23.06 -25.79 -1.41
CA MET A 894 -23.84 -26.92 -1.92
C MET A 894 -25.34 -26.65 -1.96
N GLU A 895 -25.87 -25.89 -1.00
CA GLU A 895 -27.30 -25.56 -0.94
C GLU A 895 -27.67 -24.63 -2.09
N ILE A 896 -26.86 -23.59 -2.30
CA ILE A 896 -27.06 -22.64 -3.41
C ILE A 896 -26.87 -23.35 -4.75
N LEU A 897 -25.84 -24.21 -4.89
CA LEU A 897 -25.58 -24.96 -6.12
C LEU A 897 -26.77 -25.87 -6.50
N GLN A 898 -27.29 -26.64 -5.55
CA GLN A 898 -28.47 -27.49 -5.78
C GLN A 898 -29.68 -26.66 -6.16
N SER A 899 -29.90 -25.52 -5.49
CA SER A 899 -30.98 -24.60 -5.84
C SER A 899 -30.85 -24.07 -7.27
N VAL A 900 -29.67 -23.60 -7.69
CA VAL A 900 -29.43 -23.10 -9.05
C VAL A 900 -29.70 -24.19 -10.09
N LEU A 901 -29.22 -25.42 -9.88
CA LEU A 901 -29.45 -26.54 -10.79
C LEU A 901 -30.93 -26.91 -10.88
N SER A 902 -31.63 -27.01 -9.74
CA SER A 902 -33.06 -27.32 -9.68
C SER A 902 -33.94 -26.27 -10.39
N GLN A 903 -33.46 -25.03 -10.46
CA GLN A 903 -34.15 -23.91 -11.09
C GLN A 903 -33.74 -23.68 -12.56
N GLY A 904 -32.98 -24.60 -13.16
CA GLY A 904 -32.65 -24.58 -14.59
C GLY A 904 -31.27 -24.03 -14.94
N GLY A 905 -30.32 -24.02 -13.99
CA GLY A 905 -28.91 -23.76 -14.30
C GLY A 905 -28.34 -24.87 -15.20
N ASP A 906 -27.86 -24.51 -16.38
CA ASP A 906 -27.31 -25.44 -17.36
C ASP A 906 -25.77 -25.50 -17.24
N PRO A 907 -25.18 -26.66 -16.86
CA PRO A 907 -23.72 -26.85 -16.85
C PRO A 907 -23.06 -26.58 -18.20
N ASN A 908 -23.78 -26.73 -19.31
CA ASN A 908 -23.24 -26.54 -20.65
C ASN A 908 -23.55 -25.17 -21.25
N GLN A 909 -24.07 -24.22 -20.44
CA GLN A 909 -24.35 -22.88 -20.90
C GLN A 909 -23.09 -22.22 -21.48
N PRO A 910 -23.15 -21.65 -22.70
CA PRO A 910 -21.99 -20.98 -23.30
C PRO A 910 -21.54 -19.75 -22.51
N HIS A 911 -20.24 -19.66 -22.22
CA HIS A 911 -19.61 -18.52 -21.54
C HIS A 911 -18.10 -18.44 -21.85
N ASN A 912 -17.57 -17.23 -22.10
CA ASN A 912 -16.16 -16.96 -22.41
C ASN A 912 -15.54 -17.96 -23.41
N HIS A 913 -16.15 -18.08 -24.58
CA HIS A 913 -15.71 -18.96 -25.68
C HIS A 913 -15.72 -20.47 -25.40
N SER A 914 -16.24 -20.92 -24.25
CA SER A 914 -16.51 -22.33 -23.93
C SER A 914 -17.83 -22.50 -23.17
N THR A 915 -17.95 -23.48 -22.27
CA THR A 915 -19.12 -23.71 -21.42
C THR A 915 -18.77 -23.55 -19.94
N VAL A 916 -19.78 -23.34 -19.09
CA VAL A 916 -19.61 -23.31 -17.62
C VAL A 916 -18.87 -24.56 -17.12
N TRP A 917 -19.21 -25.73 -17.66
CA TRP A 917 -18.55 -27.00 -17.34
C TRP A 917 -17.06 -26.99 -17.66
N THR A 918 -16.67 -26.56 -18.86
CA THR A 918 -15.25 -26.47 -19.25
C THR A 918 -14.49 -25.45 -18.40
N GLN A 919 -15.09 -24.29 -18.12
CA GLN A 919 -14.47 -23.25 -17.28
C GLN A 919 -14.25 -23.75 -15.85
N PHE A 920 -15.18 -24.54 -15.32
CA PHE A 920 -15.08 -25.11 -13.97
C PHE A 920 -14.01 -26.21 -13.88
N LEU A 921 -13.91 -27.10 -14.87
CA LEU A 921 -12.83 -28.11 -14.92
C LEU A 921 -11.44 -27.45 -14.91
N PHE A 922 -11.25 -26.41 -15.73
CA PHE A 922 -9.99 -25.67 -15.75
C PHE A 922 -9.73 -24.94 -14.44
N PHE A 923 -10.76 -24.37 -13.82
CA PHE A 923 -10.62 -23.74 -12.51
C PHE A 923 -10.16 -24.73 -11.43
N VAL A 924 -10.71 -25.95 -11.39
CA VAL A 924 -10.25 -27.00 -10.45
C VAL A 924 -8.79 -27.39 -10.72
N MET A 925 -8.34 -27.36 -11.99
CA MET A 925 -6.93 -27.58 -12.34
C MET A 925 -6.01 -26.45 -11.86
N GLU A 926 -6.43 -25.20 -12.02
CA GLU A 926 -5.67 -24.00 -11.60
C GLU A 926 -5.41 -24.02 -10.10
N TRP A 927 -6.42 -24.45 -9.33
CA TRP A 927 -6.39 -24.41 -7.87
C TRP A 927 -6.12 -25.78 -7.23
N SER A 928 -5.69 -26.77 -7.99
CA SER A 928 -5.46 -28.16 -7.55
C SER A 928 -4.57 -28.25 -6.31
N ASN A 929 -3.46 -27.48 -6.28
CA ASN A 929 -2.53 -27.41 -5.16
C ASN A 929 -3.21 -26.91 -3.86
N LEU A 930 -4.08 -25.90 -3.96
CA LEU A 930 -4.79 -25.36 -2.81
C LEU A 930 -5.83 -26.36 -2.29
N ILE A 931 -6.53 -27.03 -3.21
CA ILE A 931 -7.56 -28.03 -2.92
C ILE A 931 -6.94 -29.31 -2.31
N GLN A 932 -5.70 -29.67 -2.69
CA GLN A 932 -5.03 -30.90 -2.26
C GLN A 932 -4.49 -30.87 -0.81
N THR A 933 -4.10 -29.69 -0.29
CA THR A 933 -3.40 -29.60 1.01
C THR A 933 -4.24 -30.02 2.23
N GLU A 934 -3.82 -31.08 2.93
CA GLU A 934 -4.57 -31.74 4.02
C GLU A 934 -4.38 -31.12 5.44
N SER A 935 -3.54 -30.10 5.61
CA SER A 935 -3.08 -29.68 6.94
C SER A 935 -4.08 -28.88 7.79
N ASN A 936 -5.22 -28.44 7.24
CA ASN A 936 -6.21 -27.61 7.93
C ASN A 936 -7.65 -28.11 7.73
N LEU A 937 -8.44 -28.14 8.82
CA LEU A 937 -9.85 -28.59 8.82
C LEU A 937 -10.75 -27.87 7.78
N GLY A 938 -10.47 -26.59 7.50
CA GLY A 938 -11.18 -25.81 6.49
C GLY A 938 -10.90 -26.24 5.05
N ARG A 939 -9.71 -26.82 4.77
CA ARG A 939 -9.31 -27.26 3.42
C ARG A 939 -9.82 -28.67 3.08
N VAL A 940 -10.05 -29.52 4.08
CA VAL A 940 -10.78 -30.80 3.90
C VAL A 940 -12.20 -30.55 3.38
N ARG A 941 -12.92 -29.59 3.97
CA ARG A 941 -14.27 -29.19 3.50
C ARG A 941 -14.26 -28.61 2.08
N MET A 942 -13.18 -27.94 1.68
CA MET A 942 -13.01 -27.41 0.33
C MET A 942 -12.90 -28.55 -0.70
N ARG A 943 -12.06 -29.55 -0.45
CA ARG A 943 -11.92 -30.74 -1.32
C ARG A 943 -13.26 -31.45 -1.52
N ASP A 944 -13.99 -31.68 -0.44
CA ASP A 944 -15.31 -32.33 -0.48
C ASP A 944 -16.34 -31.49 -1.26
N ALA A 945 -16.31 -30.16 -1.10
CA ALA A 945 -17.19 -29.24 -1.83
C ALA A 945 -16.95 -29.30 -3.35
N TYR A 946 -15.70 -29.24 -3.81
CA TYR A 946 -15.39 -29.33 -5.25
C TYR A 946 -15.69 -30.73 -5.82
N PHE A 947 -15.40 -31.79 -5.06
CA PHE A 947 -15.78 -33.15 -5.45
C PHE A 947 -17.30 -33.29 -5.64
N THR A 948 -18.08 -32.80 -4.67
CA THR A 948 -19.54 -32.85 -4.69
C THR A 948 -20.09 -31.99 -5.83
N ALA A 949 -19.52 -30.80 -6.07
CA ALA A 949 -19.90 -29.95 -7.19
C ALA A 949 -19.69 -30.63 -8.55
N LEU A 950 -18.55 -31.30 -8.77
CA LEU A 950 -18.29 -32.08 -9.99
C LEU A 950 -19.35 -33.17 -10.17
N SER A 951 -19.64 -33.94 -9.12
CA SER A 951 -20.67 -35.00 -9.15
C SER A 951 -22.07 -34.46 -9.46
N LEU A 952 -22.45 -33.33 -8.87
CA LEU A 952 -23.75 -32.69 -9.10
C LEU A 952 -23.89 -32.19 -10.54
N LEU A 953 -22.85 -31.61 -11.14
CA LEU A 953 -22.89 -31.17 -12.53
C LEU A 953 -23.00 -32.35 -13.50
N ILE A 954 -22.28 -33.45 -13.23
CA ILE A 954 -22.40 -34.70 -14.00
C ILE A 954 -23.82 -35.27 -13.92
N ALA A 955 -24.43 -35.27 -12.73
CA ALA A 955 -25.82 -35.70 -12.56
C ALA A 955 -26.82 -34.79 -13.30
N ASN A 956 -26.51 -33.50 -13.45
CA ASN A 956 -27.43 -32.47 -13.98
C ASN A 956 -27.10 -32.02 -15.41
N GLY A 957 -26.48 -32.86 -16.23
CA GLY A 957 -26.41 -32.56 -17.67
C GLY A 957 -25.02 -32.23 -18.22
N ALA A 958 -23.95 -32.11 -17.42
CA ALA A 958 -22.61 -31.80 -17.92
C ALA A 958 -22.15 -32.74 -19.06
N ALA A 959 -21.55 -32.16 -20.10
CA ALA A 959 -21.16 -32.89 -21.31
C ALA A 959 -20.08 -33.96 -21.04
N SER A 960 -20.23 -35.12 -21.68
CA SER A 960 -19.23 -36.21 -21.64
C SER A 960 -18.05 -35.97 -22.59
N HIS A 961 -18.22 -35.08 -23.58
CA HIS A 961 -17.22 -34.73 -24.58
C HIS A 961 -17.12 -33.20 -24.74
N LEU A 962 -15.91 -32.68 -24.97
CA LEU A 962 -15.64 -31.26 -25.20
C LEU A 962 -15.10 -31.02 -26.62
N PRO A 963 -15.53 -29.97 -27.35
CA PRO A 963 -15.06 -29.72 -28.72
C PRO A 963 -13.56 -29.37 -28.78
N SER A 964 -12.80 -30.13 -29.57
CA SER A 964 -11.34 -30.11 -29.68
C SER A 964 -10.72 -28.84 -30.26
N PRO A 965 -11.21 -28.28 -31.39
CA PRO A 965 -10.51 -27.19 -32.11
C PRO A 965 -10.40 -25.89 -31.31
N ARG A 966 -11.27 -25.68 -30.31
CA ARG A 966 -11.25 -24.50 -29.43
C ARG A 966 -10.55 -24.76 -28.11
N LEU A 967 -10.47 -26.01 -27.68
CA LEU A 967 -9.92 -26.38 -26.37
C LEU A 967 -8.41 -26.14 -26.32
N LEU A 968 -7.70 -26.49 -27.38
CA LEU A 968 -6.24 -26.36 -27.49
C LEU A 968 -5.81 -24.88 -27.49
N ASP A 969 -6.55 -24.03 -28.22
CA ASP A 969 -6.36 -22.58 -28.20
C ASP A 969 -6.73 -21.96 -26.84
N LEU A 970 -7.80 -22.41 -26.19
CA LEU A 970 -8.17 -21.98 -24.84
C LEU A 970 -7.11 -22.35 -23.80
N VAL A 971 -6.56 -23.56 -23.89
CA VAL A 971 -5.50 -24.04 -22.99
C VAL A 971 -4.20 -23.30 -23.25
N ARG A 972 -3.81 -23.10 -24.52
CA ARG A 972 -2.64 -22.30 -24.88
C ARG A 972 -2.79 -20.85 -24.47
N ASN A 973 -3.94 -20.22 -24.70
CA ASN A 973 -4.22 -18.84 -24.27
C ASN A 973 -4.31 -18.70 -22.75
N ARG A 974 -4.73 -19.74 -22.01
CA ARG A 974 -4.67 -19.71 -20.54
C ARG A 974 -3.24 -19.87 -20.05
N VAL A 975 -2.48 -20.84 -20.56
CA VAL A 975 -1.07 -21.02 -20.18
C VAL A 975 -0.23 -19.81 -20.60
N GLN A 976 -0.46 -19.27 -21.80
CA GLN A 976 0.16 -18.06 -22.31
C GLN A 976 -0.38 -16.81 -21.62
N GLY A 977 -1.65 -16.77 -21.19
CA GLY A 977 -2.23 -15.71 -20.37
C GLY A 977 -1.70 -15.70 -18.93
N HIS A 978 -1.32 -16.85 -18.37
CA HIS A 978 -0.53 -16.92 -17.14
C HIS A 978 0.93 -16.46 -17.36
N VAL A 979 1.43 -16.52 -18.60
CA VAL A 979 2.74 -15.99 -19.03
C VAL A 979 2.64 -14.50 -19.43
N GLU A 980 1.47 -14.05 -19.91
CA GLU A 980 1.21 -12.72 -20.45
C GLU A 980 0.57 -11.78 -19.43
N HIS A 981 -0.18 -12.25 -18.43
CA HIS A 981 -0.51 -11.45 -17.24
C HIS A 981 0.74 -11.20 -16.40
N ALA A 982 1.69 -12.14 -16.42
CA ALA A 982 3.06 -11.91 -15.94
C ALA A 982 3.85 -10.90 -16.80
N SER A 983 3.42 -10.60 -18.04
CA SER A 983 4.05 -9.62 -18.92
C SER A 983 3.27 -8.31 -19.14
N HIS A 984 1.95 -8.27 -18.90
CA HIS A 984 1.09 -7.08 -19.02
C HIS A 984 0.95 -6.32 -17.70
N ALA A 985 1.39 -6.88 -16.58
CA ALA A 985 1.74 -6.12 -15.38
C ALA A 985 2.93 -5.13 -15.60
N LEU A 986 3.50 -5.09 -16.81
CA LEU A 986 4.65 -4.25 -17.18
C LEU A 986 4.27 -2.93 -17.90
N ASP A 987 2.98 -2.65 -18.18
CA ASP A 987 2.55 -1.42 -18.87
C ASP A 987 1.56 -0.59 -18.01
N GLY A 988 2.11 0.38 -17.26
CA GLY A 988 1.41 1.16 -16.24
C GLY A 988 0.50 2.27 -16.77
N SER A 989 -0.41 1.98 -17.72
CA SER A 989 -1.33 3.00 -18.27
C SER A 989 -2.79 2.58 -18.35
N GLU A 990 -3.29 1.84 -17.35
CA GLU A 990 -4.69 1.94 -16.94
C GLU A 990 -4.76 2.20 -15.43
N VAL A 991 -5.36 3.33 -15.07
CA VAL A 991 -5.77 3.68 -13.70
C VAL A 991 -6.96 2.79 -13.31
N VAL A 992 -6.71 1.49 -13.22
CA VAL A 992 -7.54 0.46 -12.58
C VAL A 992 -6.55 -0.33 -11.72
N GLY A 993 -6.03 0.25 -10.64
CA GLY A 993 -6.80 0.45 -9.42
C GLY A 993 -6.20 -0.49 -8.37
N TYR A 994 -5.94 0.05 -7.18
CA TYR A 994 -5.31 -0.56 -6.01
C TYR A 994 -5.99 -1.85 -5.44
N TRP A 995 -6.68 -2.65 -6.25
CA TRP A 995 -7.71 -3.59 -5.78
C TRP A 995 -7.70 -4.98 -6.44
N ASN A 996 -6.68 -5.34 -7.23
CA ASN A 996 -6.56 -6.66 -7.87
C ASN A 996 -5.35 -7.48 -7.40
N THR A 997 -4.89 -7.30 -6.16
CA THR A 997 -3.70 -7.97 -5.60
C THR A 997 -4.03 -9.19 -4.73
N TRP A 998 -4.34 -10.36 -5.31
CA TRP A 998 -4.62 -11.55 -4.50
C TRP A 998 -4.27 -12.86 -5.23
N ILE A 999 -3.38 -13.66 -4.62
CA ILE A 999 -2.90 -15.02 -4.94
C ILE A 999 -3.15 -15.47 -6.39
N GLU A 1000 -2.12 -15.41 -7.23
CA GLU A 1000 -2.15 -16.14 -8.49
C GLU A 1000 -2.31 -17.65 -8.21
N PRO A 1001 -3.14 -18.38 -8.97
CA PRO A 1001 -3.21 -19.83 -8.86
C PRO A 1001 -1.81 -20.40 -9.07
N VAL A 1002 -1.26 -21.04 -8.02
CA VAL A 1002 -0.01 -21.79 -8.13
C VAL A 1002 -0.31 -23.01 -8.99
N SER A 1003 -0.24 -22.84 -10.31
CA SER A 1003 -0.55 -23.90 -11.25
C SER A 1003 0.40 -25.07 -11.04
N ASP A 1004 -0.15 -26.27 -10.92
CA ASP A 1004 0.66 -27.47 -11.07
C ASP A 1004 1.05 -27.58 -12.55
N LYS A 1005 2.25 -27.09 -12.89
CA LYS A 1005 2.82 -27.14 -14.25
C LYS A 1005 2.76 -28.55 -14.83
N LEU A 1006 2.72 -29.59 -13.98
CA LEU A 1006 2.61 -30.99 -14.40
C LEU A 1006 1.21 -31.33 -14.93
N ILE A 1007 0.15 -30.82 -14.32
CA ILE A 1007 -1.23 -31.07 -14.75
C ILE A 1007 -1.51 -30.39 -16.10
N TRP A 1008 -1.07 -29.14 -16.26
CA TRP A 1008 -1.23 -28.39 -17.52
C TRP A 1008 -0.39 -28.96 -18.67
N SER A 1009 0.85 -29.35 -18.42
CA SER A 1009 1.70 -29.99 -19.44
C SER A 1009 1.15 -31.34 -19.89
N ARG A 1010 0.59 -32.13 -18.98
CA ARG A 1010 -0.12 -33.38 -19.30
C ARG A 1010 -1.35 -33.11 -20.16
N LEU A 1011 -2.17 -32.10 -19.80
CA LEU A 1011 -3.32 -31.72 -20.63
C LEU A 1011 -2.87 -31.32 -22.04
N ILE A 1012 -1.88 -30.43 -22.18
CA ILE A 1012 -1.37 -30.02 -23.51
C ILE A 1012 -0.89 -31.24 -24.31
N THR A 1013 -0.11 -32.13 -23.70
CA THR A 1013 0.39 -33.35 -24.36
C THR A 1013 -0.75 -34.26 -24.80
N MET A 1014 -1.79 -34.41 -23.97
CA MET A 1014 -2.99 -35.19 -24.30
C MET A 1014 -3.77 -34.56 -25.45
N LEU A 1015 -3.89 -33.23 -25.47
CA LEU A 1015 -4.59 -32.52 -26.53
C LEU A 1015 -3.80 -32.58 -27.85
N GLU A 1016 -2.48 -32.37 -27.82
CA GLU A 1016 -1.63 -32.38 -29.02
C GLU A 1016 -1.47 -33.77 -29.65
N SER A 1017 -1.62 -34.84 -28.85
CA SER A 1017 -1.46 -36.23 -29.32
C SER A 1017 -2.73 -36.85 -29.92
N SER A 1018 -3.88 -36.20 -29.81
CA SER A 1018 -5.15 -36.73 -30.26
C SER A 1018 -5.65 -36.02 -31.54
N ASN A 1019 -6.02 -36.80 -32.56
CA ASN A 1019 -6.60 -36.30 -33.81
C ASN A 1019 -8.14 -36.30 -33.79
N VAL A 1020 -8.75 -36.04 -32.63
CA VAL A 1020 -10.20 -36.23 -32.40
C VAL A 1020 -10.91 -34.88 -32.38
N ASP A 1021 -12.09 -34.78 -33.00
CA ASP A 1021 -12.90 -33.55 -33.05
C ASP A 1021 -13.55 -33.20 -31.69
N GLU A 1022 -13.67 -34.18 -30.79
CA GLU A 1022 -14.16 -34.01 -29.42
C GLU A 1022 -13.32 -34.82 -28.42
N TYR A 1023 -13.03 -34.22 -27.26
CA TYR A 1023 -12.26 -34.83 -26.18
C TYR A 1023 -13.16 -35.45 -25.12
N PRO A 1024 -12.94 -36.72 -24.74
CA PRO A 1024 -13.65 -37.33 -23.64
C PRO A 1024 -13.28 -36.68 -22.30
N VAL A 1025 -14.29 -36.24 -21.54
CA VAL A 1025 -14.09 -35.59 -20.23
C VAL A 1025 -13.58 -36.58 -19.18
N HIS A 1026 -13.83 -37.89 -19.34
CA HIS A 1026 -13.33 -38.89 -18.39
C HIS A 1026 -11.80 -38.97 -18.34
N ASP A 1027 -11.11 -38.57 -19.41
CA ASP A 1027 -9.65 -38.48 -19.46
C ASP A 1027 -9.14 -37.21 -18.78
N ILE A 1028 -9.90 -36.10 -18.86
CA ILE A 1028 -9.59 -34.87 -18.11
C ILE A 1028 -9.77 -35.10 -16.60
N LEU A 1029 -10.82 -35.81 -16.19
CA LEU A 1029 -11.05 -36.13 -14.78
C LEU A 1029 -9.89 -36.96 -14.18
N GLU A 1030 -9.23 -37.79 -14.97
CA GLU A 1030 -8.07 -38.58 -14.53
C GLU A 1030 -6.90 -37.69 -14.09
N LEU A 1031 -6.76 -36.48 -14.65
CA LEU A 1031 -5.78 -35.48 -14.22
C LEU A 1031 -6.03 -35.00 -12.79
N PHE A 1032 -7.23 -35.20 -12.23
CA PHE A 1032 -7.57 -34.83 -10.86
C PHE A 1032 -7.27 -35.93 -9.84
N ARG A 1033 -6.73 -37.09 -10.25
CA ARG A 1033 -6.33 -38.17 -9.34
C ARG A 1033 -5.41 -37.70 -8.20
N PRO A 1034 -4.43 -36.79 -8.40
CA PRO A 1034 -3.64 -36.22 -7.30
C PRO A 1034 -4.47 -35.45 -6.26
N VAL A 1035 -5.62 -34.88 -6.67
CA VAL A 1035 -6.49 -34.04 -5.84
C VAL A 1035 -7.54 -34.87 -5.12
N PHE A 1036 -8.23 -35.78 -5.82
CA PHE A 1036 -9.38 -36.51 -5.28
C PHE A 1036 -9.10 -37.97 -4.93
N GLY A 1037 -7.96 -38.54 -5.33
CA GLY A 1037 -7.64 -39.97 -5.11
C GLY A 1037 -8.69 -40.88 -5.76
N ASP A 1038 -9.13 -41.91 -5.02
CA ASP A 1038 -10.13 -42.90 -5.46
C ASP A 1038 -11.50 -42.30 -5.80
N GLY A 1039 -11.80 -41.09 -5.30
CA GLY A 1039 -13.01 -40.35 -5.70
C GLY A 1039 -13.06 -40.09 -7.21
N THR A 1040 -11.91 -39.98 -7.88
CA THR A 1040 -11.82 -39.77 -9.33
C THR A 1040 -12.50 -40.89 -10.11
N ASP A 1041 -12.34 -42.15 -9.66
CA ASP A 1041 -12.95 -43.31 -10.30
C ASP A 1041 -14.49 -43.27 -10.17
N THR A 1042 -14.99 -42.71 -9.07
CA THR A 1042 -16.43 -42.49 -8.86
C THR A 1042 -16.99 -41.46 -9.84
N LEU A 1043 -16.31 -40.32 -10.02
CA LEU A 1043 -16.72 -39.27 -10.98
C LEU A 1043 -16.69 -39.80 -12.43
N ARG A 1044 -15.66 -40.58 -12.78
CA ARG A 1044 -15.53 -41.20 -14.11
C ARG A 1044 -16.63 -42.22 -14.35
N ALA A 1045 -16.90 -43.11 -13.39
CA ALA A 1045 -17.99 -44.09 -13.49
C ALA A 1045 -19.36 -43.41 -13.63
N GLN A 1046 -19.59 -42.35 -12.86
CA GLN A 1046 -20.83 -41.56 -12.94
C GLN A 1046 -21.00 -40.92 -14.33
N LEU A 1047 -19.94 -40.33 -14.89
CA LEU A 1047 -19.98 -39.73 -16.23
C LEU A 1047 -20.22 -40.78 -17.33
N LEU A 1048 -19.54 -41.93 -17.25
CA LEU A 1048 -19.68 -43.03 -18.21
C LEU A 1048 -21.04 -43.74 -18.12
N SER A 1049 -21.67 -43.76 -16.94
CA SER A 1049 -23.02 -44.34 -16.79
C SER A 1049 -24.13 -43.52 -17.46
N ARG A 1050 -23.83 -42.26 -17.80
CA ARG A 1050 -24.77 -41.32 -18.39
C ARG A 1050 -24.54 -41.08 -19.89
N ALA A 1051 -23.29 -41.18 -20.35
CA ALA A 1051 -22.92 -41.14 -21.76
C ALA A 1051 -23.45 -42.38 -22.49
#